data_AF-A0A6I8M5N8-F1
#
_entry.id   AF-A0A6I8M5N8-F1
#
_cell.length_a   1.000
_cell.length_b   1.000
_cell.length_c   1.000
_cell.angle_alpha   90.00
_cell.angle_beta   90.00
_cell.angle_gamma   90.00
#
_symmetry.space_group_name_H-M   'P 1'
#
loop_
_entity.id
_entity.type
_entity.pdbx_description
1 polymer ?
#
loop_
_entity_poly.entity_id
_entity_poly.type
_entity_poly.pdbx_seq_one_letter_code
_entity_poly.pdbx_strand_id
1 'polypeptide(L)'
;MAEDKVREPAEVRESEPATPEPAAEPTPGETEPAEPLAAEELAESSAEPEAATAEPEAAGTTDLFADDLLGELLETPVPPPAPETAARRLRTGLARTMMSVGIALGLFVILYAIDLVASAGDVPRGVTVAGVDVGGLTHAEAEAKLRKELEPRLIRPVVVHGGDVQAELVPSKSGLGLDWPNTLGLAGHQPLSPITRVMSFFTSREVGVATQTDPNQIAQAVRELAEGRLNHPATEGSVGFMAVGDGGVTPYPVLPRQGQQLTDLAGAVHAVTEHWLDPGGVKLGMAITPVKATAAGVQAAYRQIVVPAVAKPVVVHGQGKDVPLTPATIASSFQFAAVEGGAVEVRIDQGKLQAALKDGLASTETDGKDAQIVFTGDQPAVDPSEDARKVNWEKTFLPLIDVLKKTDGRDLPVVYSASKPGVTTDAASALGIKEVVGEFTTGGLAGPAATNNRTLAARVSGTIVKPGETFSLGARSGPRTAGNGYVPAPADEDGTGATVTGGGVSQLASTLYNAGYLAGLTDGGHLEHDRYLDRYPVGRDAKAVNADGSPVELKLTNDSPTGIAVQAVVSGDSVTVRIWGTRHYRVESQTGAQTPGDPPPVQFGGSGTDPCQPSIGTPGFSVTDTRVLYDVVSGAEVRRTSHTATYGPRPTILC
;
A
#
# COMPACT_ATOMS: atom_id res chain seq x y z
N MET A 1 -49.34 8.29 -54.99
CA MET A 1 -50.46 7.35 -54.79
C MET A 1 -49.88 6.01 -54.36
N ALA A 2 -49.96 5.70 -53.07
CA ALA A 2 -49.67 4.41 -52.43
C ALA A 2 -49.77 4.64 -50.90
N GLU A 3 -50.99 4.57 -50.36
CA GLU A 3 -51.23 4.52 -48.91
C GLU A 3 -50.95 3.07 -48.43
N ASP A 4 -50.47 2.79 -47.21
CA ASP A 4 -51.17 3.01 -45.94
C ASP A 4 -50.31 2.53 -44.73
N LYS A 5 -50.74 2.87 -43.51
CA LYS A 5 -50.44 2.26 -42.19
C LYS A 5 -49.07 2.45 -41.54
N VAL A 6 -48.97 3.62 -40.91
CA VAL A 6 -48.31 3.82 -39.61
C VAL A 6 -48.80 2.79 -38.57
N ARG A 7 -47.91 2.27 -37.72
CA ARG A 7 -48.28 1.71 -36.41
C ARG A 7 -47.12 1.78 -35.41
N GLU A 8 -47.28 2.58 -34.37
CA GLU A 8 -46.35 2.79 -33.26
C GLU A 8 -47.16 3.26 -32.02
N PRO A 9 -46.60 3.22 -30.81
CA PRO A 9 -46.20 2.04 -30.06
C PRO A 9 -47.27 1.64 -29.00
N ALA A 10 -47.00 0.61 -28.21
CA ALA A 10 -47.83 0.25 -27.05
C ALA A 10 -47.16 0.74 -25.75
N GLU A 11 -47.90 1.46 -24.91
CA GLU A 11 -47.48 1.78 -23.54
C GLU A 11 -47.34 0.51 -22.70
N VAL A 12 -46.29 0.45 -21.88
CA VAL A 12 -46.19 -0.47 -20.73
C VAL A 12 -46.04 0.39 -19.48
N ARG A 13 -46.93 0.18 -18.51
CA ARG A 13 -47.03 1.03 -17.31
C ARG A 13 -45.87 0.82 -16.35
N GLU A 14 -45.50 1.90 -15.66
CA GLU A 14 -44.78 1.84 -14.39
C GLU A 14 -45.62 1.15 -13.32
N SER A 15 -44.97 0.47 -12.37
CA SER A 15 -45.60 -0.04 -11.15
C SER A 15 -44.57 -0.15 -10.02
N GLU A 16 -44.74 0.66 -8.98
CA GLU A 16 -43.87 0.76 -7.80
C GLU A 16 -44.73 1.27 -6.61
N PRO A 17 -44.35 1.06 -5.35
CA PRO A 17 -43.81 -0.14 -4.69
C PRO A 17 -44.88 -0.84 -3.81
N ALA A 18 -44.57 -1.97 -3.16
CA ALA A 18 -45.49 -2.61 -2.19
C ALA A 18 -44.80 -3.34 -1.02
N THR A 19 -44.90 -2.76 0.18
CA THR A 19 -44.64 -3.35 1.52
C THR A 19 -45.05 -2.34 2.60
N PRO A 20 -45.25 -2.71 3.88
CA PRO A 20 -45.45 -4.05 4.47
C PRO A 20 -46.77 -4.14 5.30
N GLU A 21 -47.11 -5.30 5.87
CA GLU A 21 -47.76 -5.47 7.20
C GLU A 21 -47.83 -6.97 7.63
N PRO A 22 -48.10 -7.32 8.92
CA PRO A 22 -47.50 -8.52 9.54
C PRO A 22 -48.47 -9.56 10.15
N ALA A 23 -47.90 -10.71 10.52
CA ALA A 23 -48.38 -11.65 11.57
C ALA A 23 -47.26 -12.67 11.88
N ALA A 24 -47.22 -13.44 12.98
CA ALA A 24 -47.64 -13.25 14.39
C ALA A 24 -47.15 -14.51 15.17
N GLU A 25 -46.85 -14.40 16.47
CA GLU A 25 -46.48 -15.55 17.32
C GLU A 25 -47.68 -16.42 17.72
N PRO A 26 -47.44 -17.63 18.27
CA PRO A 26 -47.94 -17.84 19.63
C PRO A 26 -46.97 -18.53 20.61
N THR A 27 -47.01 -18.05 21.85
CA THR A 27 -46.51 -18.63 23.11
C THR A 27 -47.70 -19.27 23.90
N PRO A 28 -47.56 -19.79 25.14
CA PRO A 28 -46.43 -20.38 25.88
C PRO A 28 -46.75 -21.81 26.42
N GLY A 29 -45.91 -22.37 27.32
CA GLY A 29 -46.25 -23.54 28.13
C GLY A 29 -45.45 -23.62 29.45
N GLU A 30 -46.14 -23.57 30.59
CA GLU A 30 -45.62 -23.74 31.97
C GLU A 30 -45.53 -25.26 32.36
N THR A 31 -44.97 -25.74 33.49
CA THR A 31 -44.55 -25.08 34.76
C THR A 31 -43.38 -25.85 35.44
N GLU A 32 -42.76 -25.20 36.43
CA GLU A 32 -41.86 -25.68 37.51
C GLU A 32 -42.39 -26.83 38.43
N PRO A 33 -41.67 -27.29 39.49
CA PRO A 33 -40.20 -27.37 39.75
C PRO A 33 -39.75 -28.71 40.44
N ALA A 34 -38.43 -28.93 40.64
CA ALA A 34 -37.89 -29.65 41.82
C ALA A 34 -36.34 -29.51 42.00
N GLU A 35 -35.91 -29.19 43.22
CA GLU A 35 -34.55 -29.33 43.79
C GLU A 35 -34.68 -30.08 45.15
N PRO A 36 -33.60 -30.46 45.86
CA PRO A 36 -32.36 -31.11 45.40
C PRO A 36 -32.02 -32.36 46.25
N LEU A 37 -31.03 -33.17 45.85
CA LEU A 37 -30.36 -34.15 46.74
C LEU A 37 -28.85 -34.23 46.45
N ALA A 38 -28.09 -34.80 47.38
CA ALA A 38 -26.64 -34.66 47.49
C ALA A 38 -25.90 -36.00 47.69
N ALA A 39 -24.57 -35.90 47.85
CA ALA A 39 -23.61 -36.86 48.42
C ALA A 39 -23.00 -37.96 47.50
N GLU A 40 -21.67 -37.88 47.40
CA GLU A 40 -20.66 -38.93 47.67
C GLU A 40 -20.55 -40.25 46.84
N GLU A 41 -19.55 -40.23 45.95
CA GLU A 41 -18.33 -41.08 45.99
C GLU A 41 -18.31 -42.56 45.49
N LEU A 42 -17.08 -43.12 45.44
CA LEU A 42 -16.63 -44.50 45.14
C LEU A 42 -16.73 -44.97 43.67
N ALA A 43 -15.80 -45.76 43.09
CA ALA A 43 -14.44 -46.24 43.45
C ALA A 43 -13.64 -46.51 42.12
N GLU A 44 -12.60 -47.34 41.92
CA GLU A 44 -11.88 -48.39 42.67
C GLU A 44 -10.49 -48.69 42.00
N SER A 45 -9.71 -49.66 42.55
CA SER A 45 -8.50 -50.32 41.99
C SER A 45 -7.22 -49.48 41.75
N SER A 46 -6.01 -49.93 42.14
CA SER A 46 -5.51 -51.25 42.63
C SER A 46 -4.07 -51.09 43.20
N ALA A 47 -3.51 -51.88 44.13
CA ALA A 47 -4.00 -52.96 45.01
C ALA A 47 -2.94 -53.28 46.12
N GLU A 48 -3.19 -54.31 46.94
CA GLU A 48 -2.44 -54.83 48.12
C GLU A 48 -1.56 -56.08 47.78
N PRO A 49 -0.98 -56.90 48.70
CA PRO A 49 -1.03 -57.00 50.19
C PRO A 49 0.38 -56.81 50.85
N GLU A 50 0.77 -57.18 52.08
CA GLU A 50 0.35 -58.08 53.20
C GLU A 50 0.56 -57.35 54.57
N ALA A 51 -0.17 -57.56 55.69
CA ALA A 51 -0.74 -58.71 56.43
C ALA A 51 0.14 -59.19 57.63
N ALA A 52 -0.37 -59.53 58.83
CA ALA A 52 -1.70 -59.32 59.46
C ALA A 52 -1.73 -59.61 60.99
N THR A 53 -2.72 -59.01 61.69
CA THR A 53 -3.51 -59.51 62.87
C THR A 53 -2.88 -60.01 64.19
N ALA A 54 -3.68 -59.92 65.26
CA ALA A 54 -3.52 -60.65 66.53
C ALA A 54 -4.89 -61.03 67.15
N GLU A 55 -4.93 -62.16 67.88
CA GLU A 55 -5.95 -62.61 68.87
C GLU A 55 -7.41 -62.92 68.39
N PRO A 56 -8.23 -63.69 69.17
CA PRO A 56 -7.92 -64.69 70.22
C PRO A 56 -8.72 -66.03 70.10
N GLU A 57 -8.42 -67.06 70.94
CA GLU A 57 -9.38 -67.65 71.93
C GLU A 57 -8.93 -68.97 72.63
N ALA A 58 -9.26 -69.05 73.94
CA ALA A 58 -9.74 -70.18 74.76
C ALA A 58 -8.99 -71.54 74.99
N ALA A 59 -8.67 -71.76 76.28
CA ALA A 59 -8.84 -72.98 77.12
C ALA A 59 -7.93 -74.23 76.97
N GLY A 60 -7.50 -74.84 78.11
CA GLY A 60 -6.75 -76.12 78.05
C GLY A 60 -6.10 -76.80 79.30
N THR A 61 -6.38 -76.46 80.57
CA THR A 61 -6.24 -77.30 81.81
C THR A 61 -4.95 -78.13 82.16
N THR A 62 -4.63 -78.21 83.48
CA THR A 62 -3.85 -79.27 84.20
C THR A 62 -2.33 -79.46 83.89
N ASP A 63 -1.43 -79.87 84.81
CA ASP A 63 -1.57 -80.10 86.27
C ASP A 63 -0.22 -80.02 87.06
N LEU A 64 -0.35 -79.65 88.35
CA LEU A 64 0.39 -80.07 89.57
C LEU A 64 1.95 -80.06 89.74
N PHE A 65 2.31 -79.85 91.02
CA PHE A 65 3.58 -80.11 91.74
C PHE A 65 4.81 -79.20 91.46
N ALA A 66 5.66 -78.85 92.43
CA ALA A 66 5.53 -78.76 93.91
C ALA A 66 6.76 -78.00 94.50
N ASP A 67 6.64 -77.58 95.78
CA ASP A 67 7.71 -77.43 96.79
C ASP A 67 8.88 -76.40 96.62
N ASP A 68 9.39 -75.72 97.66
CA ASP A 68 8.88 -75.41 99.02
C ASP A 68 9.75 -74.31 99.71
N LEU A 69 9.36 -73.88 100.93
CA LEU A 69 10.10 -73.16 102.00
C LEU A 69 10.31 -71.64 101.78
N LEU A 70 9.81 -70.70 102.63
CA LEU A 70 9.75 -70.54 104.11
C LEU A 70 11.14 -70.38 104.79
N GLY A 71 11.34 -69.54 105.82
CA GLY A 71 10.46 -68.60 106.56
C GLY A 71 11.23 -67.32 106.98
N GLU A 72 10.85 -66.53 108.00
CA GLU A 72 9.82 -66.66 109.05
C GLU A 72 9.17 -65.30 109.41
N LEU A 73 8.07 -65.38 110.19
CA LEU A 73 7.31 -64.27 110.79
C LEU A 73 7.51 -64.22 112.32
N LEU A 74 6.87 -63.24 112.99
CA LEU A 74 6.30 -63.20 114.36
C LEU A 74 6.49 -61.77 114.94
N GLU A 75 5.55 -60.84 114.81
CA GLU A 75 4.19 -60.74 115.41
C GLU A 75 4.13 -60.45 116.92
N THR A 76 3.36 -59.42 117.28
CA THR A 76 2.54 -59.30 118.52
C THR A 76 1.56 -58.09 118.36
N PRO A 77 0.36 -58.07 119.00
CA PRO A 77 -0.80 -57.40 118.36
C PRO A 77 -1.65 -56.40 119.21
N VAL A 78 -2.42 -55.53 118.52
CA VAL A 78 -3.72 -54.89 118.96
C VAL A 78 -3.64 -53.83 120.11
N PRO A 79 -4.59 -52.86 120.32
CA PRO A 79 -5.88 -52.49 119.67
C PRO A 79 -6.02 -50.99 119.17
N PRO A 80 -7.17 -50.60 118.56
CA PRO A 80 -7.60 -49.20 118.27
C PRO A 80 -8.65 -48.65 119.29
N PRO A 81 -9.29 -47.44 119.18
CA PRO A 81 -9.16 -46.31 118.24
C PRO A 81 -9.02 -44.88 118.88
N ALA A 82 -8.93 -43.84 118.02
CA ALA A 82 -9.24 -42.36 118.07
C ALA A 82 -9.73 -41.64 119.37
N PRO A 83 -9.72 -40.26 119.47
CA PRO A 83 -9.52 -39.21 118.45
C PRO A 83 -8.60 -38.01 118.87
N GLU A 84 -8.75 -36.84 118.20
CA GLU A 84 -8.25 -35.48 118.56
C GLU A 84 -6.74 -35.15 118.44
N THR A 85 -6.28 -33.91 118.17
CA THR A 85 -6.85 -32.71 117.48
C THR A 85 -5.71 -31.97 116.75
N ALA A 86 -6.00 -30.89 116.01
CA ALA A 86 -5.05 -30.21 115.13
C ALA A 86 -3.95 -29.36 115.84
N ALA A 87 -3.00 -28.86 115.03
CA ALA A 87 -2.07 -27.75 115.33
C ALA A 87 -0.72 -27.99 116.05
N ARG A 88 0.01 -29.12 115.81
CA ARG A 88 1.48 -29.14 116.09
C ARG A 88 2.41 -29.97 115.17
N ARG A 89 2.08 -30.17 113.89
CA ARG A 89 2.98 -30.78 112.88
C ARG A 89 3.15 -29.93 111.61
N LEU A 90 3.76 -28.73 111.71
CA LEU A 90 4.02 -27.89 110.52
C LEU A 90 5.32 -27.03 110.55
N ARG A 91 6.27 -27.29 111.46
CA ARG A 91 7.47 -26.42 111.64
C ARG A 91 8.86 -27.06 111.43
N THR A 92 8.93 -28.33 111.03
CA THR A 92 10.22 -29.02 110.76
C THR A 92 10.33 -29.67 109.37
N GLY A 93 9.21 -30.00 108.70
CA GLY A 93 9.23 -30.40 107.28
C GLY A 93 9.52 -29.23 106.33
N LEU A 94 8.87 -28.09 106.58
CA LEU A 94 8.91 -26.91 105.71
C LEU A 94 10.31 -26.34 105.49
N ALA A 95 11.21 -26.48 106.47
CA ALA A 95 12.58 -25.97 106.37
C ALA A 95 13.44 -26.72 105.34
N ARG A 96 13.28 -28.05 105.23
CA ARG A 96 14.02 -28.85 104.24
C ARG A 96 13.48 -28.65 102.83
N THR A 97 12.15 -28.56 102.67
CA THR A 97 11.54 -28.25 101.36
C THR A 97 11.86 -26.82 100.90
N MET A 98 11.84 -25.83 101.81
CA MET A 98 12.29 -24.46 101.49
C MET A 98 13.76 -24.42 101.09
N MET A 99 14.63 -25.22 101.74
CA MET A 99 16.05 -25.29 101.37
C MET A 99 16.28 -25.98 100.02
N SER A 100 15.59 -27.09 99.72
CA SER A 100 15.71 -27.74 98.41
C SER A 100 15.09 -26.92 97.28
N VAL A 101 13.96 -26.22 97.53
CA VAL A 101 13.39 -25.24 96.58
C VAL A 101 14.32 -24.04 96.42
N GLY A 102 14.93 -23.54 97.49
CA GLY A 102 15.91 -22.44 97.43
C GLY A 102 17.17 -22.81 96.65
N ILE A 103 17.68 -24.03 96.81
CA ILE A 103 18.81 -24.55 96.01
C ILE A 103 18.40 -24.78 94.56
N ALA A 104 17.22 -25.36 94.29
CA ALA A 104 16.72 -25.54 92.93
C ALA A 104 16.45 -24.21 92.22
N LEU A 105 15.90 -23.21 92.91
CA LEU A 105 15.68 -21.87 92.39
C LEU A 105 16.99 -21.11 92.19
N GLY A 106 17.95 -21.25 93.11
CA GLY A 106 19.30 -20.71 92.95
C GLY A 106 20.04 -21.32 91.76
N LEU A 107 19.99 -22.65 91.61
CA LEU A 107 20.53 -23.37 90.46
C LEU A 107 19.81 -22.96 89.16
N PHE A 108 18.48 -22.80 89.18
CA PHE A 108 17.71 -22.33 88.05
C PHE A 108 18.09 -20.89 87.66
N VAL A 109 18.27 -19.98 88.62
CA VAL A 109 18.74 -18.61 88.35
C VAL A 109 20.17 -18.61 87.81
N ILE A 110 21.06 -19.48 88.31
CA ILE A 110 22.42 -19.63 87.78
C ILE A 110 22.39 -20.19 86.35
N LEU A 111 21.64 -21.26 86.08
CA LEU A 111 21.50 -21.85 84.75
C LEU A 111 20.79 -20.91 83.77
N TYR A 112 19.80 -20.14 84.23
CA TYR A 112 19.13 -19.11 83.44
C TYR A 112 20.08 -17.94 83.14
N ALA A 113 20.91 -17.51 84.09
CA ALA A 113 21.93 -16.49 83.84
C ALA A 113 23.03 -16.99 82.87
N ILE A 114 23.44 -18.25 82.98
CA ILE A 114 24.37 -18.89 82.04
C ILE A 114 23.74 -18.99 80.65
N ASP A 115 22.50 -19.47 80.50
CA ASP A 115 21.79 -19.54 79.22
C ASP A 115 21.55 -18.14 78.62
N LEU A 116 21.19 -17.15 79.45
CA LEU A 116 20.99 -15.75 79.04
C LEU A 116 22.28 -15.09 78.52
N VAL A 117 23.44 -15.41 79.11
CA VAL A 117 24.75 -14.91 78.65
C VAL A 117 25.29 -15.73 77.48
N ALA A 118 25.10 -17.05 77.47
CA ALA A 118 25.61 -17.93 76.41
C ALA A 118 24.84 -17.79 75.10
N SER A 119 23.56 -17.42 75.15
CA SER A 119 22.73 -17.12 73.96
C SER A 119 22.60 -15.62 73.64
N ALA A 120 23.49 -14.79 74.22
CA ALA A 120 23.48 -13.35 74.00
C ALA A 120 24.08 -13.00 72.62
N GLY A 121 23.24 -13.01 71.58
CA GLY A 121 23.65 -12.80 70.18
C GLY A 121 23.32 -13.97 69.25
N ASP A 122 22.62 -14.99 69.75
CA ASP A 122 22.12 -16.10 68.93
C ASP A 122 20.78 -15.78 68.29
N VAL A 123 20.50 -16.45 67.18
CA VAL A 123 19.17 -16.49 66.54
C VAL A 123 18.21 -17.28 67.45
N PRO A 124 16.96 -16.84 67.67
CA PRO A 124 16.08 -17.49 68.62
C PRO A 124 15.85 -18.98 68.33
N ARG A 125 15.96 -19.83 69.37
CA ARG A 125 15.75 -21.29 69.25
C ARG A 125 14.38 -21.59 68.63
N GLY A 126 14.33 -22.58 67.73
CA GLY A 126 13.13 -22.95 66.97
C GLY A 126 12.82 -22.05 65.75
N VAL A 127 13.64 -21.06 65.42
CA VAL A 127 13.45 -20.27 64.19
C VAL A 127 13.91 -21.04 62.94
N THR A 128 13.04 -21.11 61.95
CA THR A 128 13.30 -21.63 60.61
C THR A 128 13.15 -20.53 59.55
N VAL A 129 13.95 -20.58 58.48
CA VAL A 129 13.96 -19.58 57.39
C VAL A 129 14.00 -20.29 56.04
N ALA A 130 12.95 -20.13 55.22
CA ALA A 130 12.73 -20.86 53.97
C ALA A 130 12.86 -22.39 54.13
N GLY A 131 12.44 -22.91 55.28
CA GLY A 131 12.57 -24.31 55.71
C GLY A 131 13.94 -24.72 56.27
N VAL A 132 14.89 -23.80 56.42
CA VAL A 132 16.22 -24.07 57.03
C VAL A 132 16.19 -23.70 58.51
N ASP A 133 16.44 -24.66 59.39
CA ASP A 133 16.59 -24.40 60.84
C ASP A 133 17.85 -23.61 61.14
N VAL A 134 17.70 -22.49 61.86
CA VAL A 134 18.78 -21.59 62.28
C VAL A 134 18.75 -21.29 63.78
N GLY A 135 17.81 -21.86 64.53
CA GLY A 135 17.57 -21.51 65.92
C GLY A 135 18.69 -21.99 66.86
N GLY A 136 19.24 -21.07 67.65
CA GLY A 136 20.34 -21.36 68.58
C GLY A 136 21.72 -21.43 67.94
N LEU A 137 21.87 -20.95 66.70
CA LEU A 137 23.17 -20.62 66.10
C LEU A 137 23.51 -19.14 66.35
N THR A 138 24.80 -18.79 66.36
CA THR A 138 25.20 -17.39 66.26
C THR A 138 24.74 -16.81 64.92
N HIS A 139 24.52 -15.49 64.84
CA HIS A 139 24.08 -14.85 63.58
C HIS A 139 25.03 -15.14 62.39
N ALA A 140 26.35 -15.27 62.63
CA ALA A 140 27.32 -15.59 61.59
C ALA A 140 27.24 -17.05 61.11
N GLU A 141 26.99 -18.00 62.01
CA GLU A 141 26.79 -19.42 61.66
C GLU A 141 25.44 -19.66 60.98
N ALA A 142 24.40 -18.96 61.43
CA ALA A 142 23.09 -18.94 60.78
C ALA A 142 23.19 -18.39 59.34
N GLU A 143 23.87 -17.27 59.12
CA GLU A 143 24.14 -16.74 57.77
C GLU A 143 24.93 -17.75 56.93
N ALA A 144 26.01 -18.33 57.46
CA ALA A 144 26.81 -19.31 56.72
C ALA A 144 26.01 -20.57 56.33
N LYS A 145 25.10 -21.02 57.19
CA LYS A 145 24.18 -22.14 56.89
C LYS A 145 23.14 -21.76 55.82
N LEU A 146 22.49 -20.61 55.97
CA LEU A 146 21.49 -20.12 55.01
C LEU A 146 22.09 -19.94 53.63
N ARG A 147 23.26 -19.30 53.52
CA ARG A 147 24.01 -19.17 52.27
C ARG A 147 24.20 -20.53 51.59
N LYS A 148 24.77 -21.49 52.32
CA LYS A 148 25.05 -22.84 51.82
C LYS A 148 23.82 -23.60 51.30
N GLU A 149 22.67 -23.44 51.96
CA GLU A 149 21.44 -24.20 51.64
C GLU A 149 20.48 -23.46 50.68
N LEU A 150 20.60 -22.13 50.55
CA LEU A 150 19.68 -21.28 49.78
C LEU A 150 20.32 -20.52 48.60
N GLU A 151 21.62 -20.19 48.61
CA GLU A 151 22.29 -19.62 47.42
C GLU A 151 22.13 -20.52 46.16
N PRO A 152 22.16 -21.87 46.24
CA PRO A 152 21.84 -22.75 45.11
C PRO A 152 20.39 -22.68 44.59
N ARG A 153 19.49 -21.95 45.27
CA ARG A 153 18.14 -21.62 44.77
C ARG A 153 18.15 -20.33 43.93
N LEU A 154 19.08 -19.39 44.18
CA LEU A 154 19.20 -18.08 43.49
C LEU A 154 19.76 -18.16 42.06
N ILE A 155 20.30 -19.30 41.68
CA ILE A 155 20.75 -19.62 40.32
C ILE A 155 19.70 -20.37 39.49
N ARG A 156 18.55 -20.73 40.09
CA ARG A 156 17.43 -21.33 39.36
C ARG A 156 16.63 -20.25 38.66
N PRO A 157 16.18 -20.44 37.40
CA PRO A 157 15.28 -19.49 36.76
C PRO A 157 13.92 -19.46 37.47
N VAL A 158 13.39 -18.25 37.66
CA VAL A 158 12.02 -17.98 38.07
C VAL A 158 11.18 -17.83 36.80
N VAL A 159 10.03 -18.49 36.76
CA VAL A 159 9.09 -18.33 35.65
C VAL A 159 8.35 -17.01 35.78
N VAL A 160 8.33 -16.24 34.70
CA VAL A 160 7.64 -14.96 34.58
C VAL A 160 6.59 -15.07 33.49
N HIS A 161 5.33 -14.90 33.89
CA HIS A 161 4.15 -14.95 33.04
C HIS A 161 3.78 -13.54 32.59
N GLY A 162 3.94 -13.25 31.30
CA GLY A 162 3.46 -12.03 30.66
C GLY A 162 2.36 -12.39 29.66
N GLY A 163 1.11 -12.20 30.05
CA GLY A 163 -0.07 -12.51 29.22
C GLY A 163 -0.07 -13.95 28.70
N ASP A 164 0.05 -14.16 27.38
CA ASP A 164 0.09 -15.50 26.77
C ASP A 164 1.52 -16.10 26.63
N VAL A 165 2.56 -15.38 27.07
CA VAL A 165 3.97 -15.81 27.04
C VAL A 165 4.47 -16.16 28.44
N GLN A 166 5.28 -17.22 28.53
CA GLN A 166 6.11 -17.54 29.70
C GLN A 166 7.58 -17.33 29.33
N ALA A 167 8.34 -16.71 30.22
CA ALA A 167 9.78 -16.51 30.06
C ALA A 167 10.52 -16.76 31.40
N GLU A 168 11.84 -16.86 31.34
CA GLU A 168 12.70 -17.19 32.49
C GLU A 168 13.55 -15.99 32.91
N LEU A 169 13.53 -15.68 34.21
CA LEU A 169 14.38 -14.66 34.83
C LEU A 169 15.29 -15.33 35.87
N VAL A 170 16.61 -15.12 35.79
CA VAL A 170 17.57 -15.71 36.75
C VAL A 170 17.88 -14.69 37.84
N PRO A 171 17.46 -14.90 39.11
CA PRO A 171 17.53 -13.89 40.18
C PRO A 171 18.93 -13.28 40.35
N SER A 172 19.94 -14.14 40.48
CA SER A 172 21.35 -13.77 40.62
C SER A 172 21.96 -13.01 39.41
N LYS A 173 21.26 -12.93 38.28
CA LYS A 173 21.64 -12.12 37.10
C LYS A 173 20.75 -10.89 36.90
N SER A 174 19.60 -10.82 37.55
CA SER A 174 18.66 -9.70 37.49
C SER A 174 18.76 -8.77 38.70
N GLY A 175 19.88 -8.81 39.44
CA GLY A 175 20.07 -8.01 40.65
C GLY A 175 19.17 -8.39 41.83
N LEU A 176 18.57 -9.59 41.84
CA LEU A 176 17.83 -10.14 42.98
C LEU A 176 18.76 -11.02 43.83
N GLY A 177 18.73 -10.81 45.14
CA GLY A 177 19.46 -11.59 46.14
C GLY A 177 18.68 -11.70 47.45
N LEU A 178 19.32 -12.25 48.47
CA LEU A 178 18.75 -12.39 49.81
C LEU A 178 19.59 -11.60 50.81
N ASP A 179 18.92 -10.74 51.56
CA ASP A 179 19.54 -9.90 52.59
C ASP A 179 19.62 -10.72 53.90
N TRP A 180 20.72 -11.45 54.08
CA TRP A 180 20.91 -12.29 55.27
C TRP A 180 20.90 -11.49 56.58
N PRO A 181 21.58 -10.32 56.71
CA PRO A 181 21.50 -9.50 57.91
C PRO A 181 20.08 -9.08 58.29
N ASN A 182 19.28 -8.58 57.34
CA ASN A 182 17.89 -8.19 57.63
C ASN A 182 16.98 -9.41 57.85
N THR A 183 17.19 -10.52 57.12
CA THR A 183 16.47 -11.79 57.34
C THR A 183 16.65 -12.30 58.77
N LEU A 184 17.89 -12.33 59.28
CA LEU A 184 18.16 -12.74 60.66
C LEU A 184 17.65 -11.68 61.66
N GLY A 185 17.67 -10.40 61.30
CA GLY A 185 17.01 -9.33 62.06
C GLY A 185 15.50 -9.55 62.28
N LEU A 186 14.79 -10.14 61.32
CA LEU A 186 13.36 -10.49 61.43
C LEU A 186 13.09 -11.66 62.41
N ALA A 187 14.10 -12.50 62.69
CA ALA A 187 13.99 -13.51 63.73
C ALA A 187 13.90 -12.87 65.13
N GLY A 188 14.67 -11.80 65.34
CA GLY A 188 14.70 -11.02 66.58
C GLY A 188 15.68 -11.58 67.62
N HIS A 189 15.55 -11.13 68.87
CA HIS A 189 16.44 -11.50 69.98
C HIS A 189 15.83 -12.62 70.84
N GLN A 190 16.66 -13.52 71.38
CA GLN A 190 16.22 -14.64 72.25
C GLN A 190 15.41 -14.11 73.46
N PRO A 191 14.16 -14.58 73.67
CA PRO A 191 13.20 -13.93 74.57
C PRO A 191 13.65 -13.89 76.04
N LEU A 192 13.30 -12.81 76.75
CA LEU A 192 13.59 -12.62 78.19
C LEU A 192 12.60 -13.35 79.13
N SER A 193 11.66 -14.11 78.57
CA SER A 193 10.69 -14.92 79.33
C SER A 193 11.24 -16.34 79.53
N PRO A 194 11.46 -16.81 80.78
CA PRO A 194 12.01 -18.15 81.02
C PRO A 194 11.07 -19.26 80.52
N ILE A 195 9.75 -19.06 80.58
CA ILE A 195 8.77 -20.03 80.05
C ILE A 195 8.91 -20.11 78.52
N THR A 196 9.01 -18.96 77.84
CA THR A 196 9.14 -18.92 76.37
C THR A 196 10.46 -19.55 75.91
N ARG A 197 11.56 -19.38 76.66
CA ARG A 197 12.84 -20.07 76.39
C ARG A 197 12.73 -21.59 76.48
N VAL A 198 11.96 -22.13 77.43
CA VAL A 198 11.73 -23.59 77.54
C VAL A 198 10.83 -24.08 76.40
N MET A 199 9.74 -23.37 76.10
CA MET A 199 8.83 -23.75 75.00
C MET A 199 9.51 -23.69 73.62
N SER A 200 10.49 -22.81 73.41
CA SER A 200 11.24 -22.69 72.14
C SER A 200 12.09 -23.92 71.76
N PHE A 201 12.22 -24.93 72.63
CA PHE A 201 12.77 -26.24 72.27
C PHE A 201 11.74 -27.18 71.62
N PHE A 202 10.45 -26.84 71.66
CA PHE A 202 9.33 -27.69 71.22
C PHE A 202 8.38 -26.98 70.24
N THR A 203 8.69 -25.76 69.82
CA THR A 203 7.89 -24.95 68.89
C THR A 203 8.75 -24.36 67.78
N SER A 204 8.43 -24.64 66.52
CA SER A 204 9.04 -23.98 65.37
C SER A 204 8.33 -22.66 65.01
N ARG A 205 9.09 -21.68 64.51
CA ARG A 205 8.58 -20.41 63.96
C ARG A 205 9.30 -20.12 62.65
N GLU A 206 8.56 -20.22 61.54
CA GLU A 206 9.05 -19.77 60.24
C GLU A 206 9.17 -18.23 60.21
N VAL A 207 10.23 -17.74 59.59
CA VAL A 207 10.51 -16.32 59.36
C VAL A 207 10.78 -16.11 57.87
N GLY A 208 10.08 -15.16 57.26
CA GLY A 208 10.22 -14.82 55.84
C GLY A 208 11.59 -14.23 55.52
N VAL A 209 12.04 -14.42 54.28
CA VAL A 209 13.34 -13.96 53.81
C VAL A 209 13.25 -12.51 53.30
N ALA A 210 14.19 -11.66 53.70
CA ALA A 210 14.31 -10.31 53.15
C ALA A 210 14.99 -10.39 51.77
N THR A 211 14.35 -9.82 50.74
CA THR A 211 14.95 -9.73 49.39
C THR A 211 15.87 -8.53 49.31
N GLN A 212 17.11 -8.74 48.83
CA GLN A 212 18.02 -7.67 48.43
C GLN A 212 17.84 -7.39 46.94
N THR A 213 17.80 -6.12 46.54
CA THR A 213 17.68 -5.72 45.13
C THR A 213 18.69 -4.64 44.74
N ASP A 214 19.30 -4.77 43.56
CA ASP A 214 19.85 -3.62 42.81
C ASP A 214 18.73 -3.06 41.90
N PRO A 215 18.19 -1.86 42.17
CA PRO A 215 17.07 -1.30 41.41
C PRO A 215 17.35 -1.08 39.92
N ASN A 216 18.61 -0.86 39.53
CA ASN A 216 18.99 -0.63 38.14
C ASN A 216 19.08 -1.97 37.39
N GLN A 217 19.73 -2.97 37.99
CA GLN A 217 19.86 -4.30 37.37
C GLN A 217 18.50 -4.99 37.20
N ILE A 218 17.60 -4.90 38.19
CA ILE A 218 16.26 -5.50 38.06
C ILE A 218 15.41 -4.76 37.01
N ALA A 219 15.45 -3.42 36.99
CA ALA A 219 14.74 -2.63 35.98
C ALA A 219 15.29 -2.83 34.56
N GLN A 220 16.60 -3.12 34.41
CA GLN A 220 17.19 -3.53 33.15
C GLN A 220 16.76 -4.94 32.75
N ALA A 221 16.90 -5.93 33.64
CA ALA A 221 16.57 -7.32 33.33
C ALA A 221 15.08 -7.53 33.02
N VAL A 222 14.17 -6.86 33.74
CA VAL A 222 12.72 -6.89 33.44
C VAL A 222 12.42 -6.21 32.09
N ARG A 223 13.12 -5.12 31.74
CA ARG A 223 12.99 -4.48 30.42
C ARG A 223 13.49 -5.38 29.29
N GLU A 224 14.67 -5.99 29.43
CA GLU A 224 15.24 -6.90 28.43
C GLU A 224 14.38 -8.16 28.25
N LEU A 225 13.83 -8.70 29.34
CA LEU A 225 12.87 -9.81 29.30
C LEU A 225 11.58 -9.41 28.59
N ALA A 226 11.07 -8.20 28.85
CA ALA A 226 9.89 -7.67 28.17
C ALA A 226 10.16 -7.47 26.68
N GLU A 227 11.15 -6.67 26.29
CA GLU A 227 11.46 -6.34 24.90
C GLU A 227 11.90 -7.55 24.07
N GLY A 228 12.65 -8.50 24.68
CA GLY A 228 13.19 -9.66 23.99
C GLY A 228 12.32 -10.91 23.98
N ARG A 229 11.29 -11.02 24.84
CA ARG A 229 10.45 -12.24 24.97
C ARG A 229 8.96 -11.99 25.16
N LEU A 230 8.55 -11.09 26.05
CA LEU A 230 7.14 -10.95 26.42
C LEU A 230 6.37 -10.02 25.47
N ASN A 231 6.98 -8.92 25.02
CA ASN A 231 6.35 -7.92 24.16
C ASN A 231 6.23 -8.46 22.72
N HIS A 232 5.05 -8.35 22.13
CA HIS A 232 4.87 -8.56 20.69
C HIS A 232 3.68 -7.78 20.13
N PRO A 233 3.72 -7.38 18.84
CA PRO A 233 2.60 -6.74 18.18
C PRO A 233 1.39 -7.65 18.10
N ALA A 234 0.23 -7.02 17.88
CA ALA A 234 -1.00 -7.71 17.53
C ALA A 234 -0.92 -8.30 16.12
N THR A 235 -1.44 -9.52 15.96
CA THR A 235 -1.60 -10.18 14.66
C THR A 235 -3.09 -10.35 14.40
N GLU A 236 -3.65 -9.55 13.49
CA GLU A 236 -5.08 -9.58 13.13
C GLU A 236 -5.55 -10.88 12.46
N GLY A 237 -4.63 -11.77 12.08
CA GLY A 237 -4.95 -13.00 11.38
C GLY A 237 -5.26 -12.81 9.89
N SER A 238 -4.95 -13.83 9.09
CA SER A 238 -4.99 -13.78 7.63
C SER A 238 -4.88 -15.18 7.03
N VAL A 239 -4.65 -15.29 5.72
CA VAL A 239 -4.25 -16.55 5.07
C VAL A 239 -2.90 -16.34 4.37
N GLY A 240 -1.91 -17.16 4.75
CA GLY A 240 -0.62 -17.22 4.08
C GLY A 240 -0.62 -18.23 2.93
N PHE A 241 0.41 -18.17 2.09
CA PHE A 241 0.56 -19.06 0.93
C PHE A 241 1.99 -19.60 0.85
N MET A 242 2.14 -20.90 0.70
CA MET A 242 3.40 -21.55 0.32
C MET A 242 3.37 -21.85 -1.17
N ALA A 243 4.45 -21.54 -1.89
CA ALA A 243 4.57 -21.89 -3.30
C ALA A 243 4.74 -23.41 -3.47
N VAL A 244 4.07 -23.97 -4.48
CA VAL A 244 4.28 -25.32 -5.00
C VAL A 244 4.78 -25.17 -6.44
N GLY A 245 5.35 -26.23 -7.03
CA GLY A 245 5.81 -26.21 -8.41
C GLY A 245 4.75 -25.75 -9.41
N ASP A 246 5.20 -25.31 -10.59
CA ASP A 246 4.37 -25.03 -11.76
C ASP A 246 3.24 -23.99 -11.54
N GLY A 247 3.47 -23.03 -10.65
CA GLY A 247 2.53 -21.93 -10.36
C GLY A 247 1.40 -22.29 -9.38
N GLY A 248 1.49 -23.46 -8.74
CA GLY A 248 0.61 -23.86 -7.64
C GLY A 248 0.92 -23.15 -6.33
N VAL A 249 -0.05 -23.13 -5.40
CA VAL A 249 0.15 -22.69 -4.02
C VAL A 249 -0.64 -23.56 -3.04
N THR A 250 -0.13 -23.70 -1.82
CA THR A 250 -0.86 -24.25 -0.68
C THR A 250 -1.18 -23.12 0.30
N PRO A 251 -2.46 -22.76 0.51
CA PRO A 251 -2.85 -21.76 1.49
C PRO A 251 -2.82 -22.36 2.91
N TYR A 252 -2.50 -21.53 3.91
CA TYR A 252 -2.54 -21.89 5.33
C TYR A 252 -3.11 -20.74 6.19
N PRO A 253 -3.95 -21.03 7.21
CA PRO A 253 -4.52 -19.99 8.07
C PRO A 253 -3.46 -19.42 9.03
N VAL A 254 -3.37 -18.10 9.10
CA VAL A 254 -2.63 -17.38 10.13
C VAL A 254 -3.65 -16.94 11.18
N LEU A 255 -3.69 -17.61 12.32
CA LEU A 255 -4.67 -17.32 13.38
C LEU A 255 -4.39 -15.96 14.04
N PRO A 256 -5.43 -15.26 14.54
CA PRO A 256 -5.24 -13.99 15.20
C PRO A 256 -4.63 -14.19 16.59
N ARG A 257 -3.76 -13.26 17.00
CA ARG A 257 -3.11 -13.23 18.32
C ARG A 257 -3.12 -11.79 18.82
N GLN A 258 -3.62 -11.59 20.04
CA GLN A 258 -3.61 -10.27 20.67
C GLN A 258 -2.19 -9.74 20.82
N GLY A 259 -2.02 -8.43 20.73
CA GLY A 259 -0.74 -7.79 21.03
C GLY A 259 -0.58 -7.62 22.53
N GLN A 260 0.64 -7.62 23.02
CA GLN A 260 0.91 -7.33 24.43
C GLN A 260 2.21 -6.56 24.61
N GLN A 261 2.21 -5.62 25.55
CA GLN A 261 3.38 -4.81 25.89
C GLN A 261 3.43 -4.53 27.39
N LEU A 262 4.60 -4.65 27.99
CA LEU A 262 4.83 -4.13 29.34
C LEU A 262 4.89 -2.60 29.30
N THR A 263 3.90 -1.94 29.88
CA THR A 263 3.83 -0.47 29.96
C THR A 263 4.21 0.07 31.34
N ASP A 264 3.98 -0.69 32.41
CA ASP A 264 4.38 -0.33 33.78
C ASP A 264 5.59 -1.15 34.24
N LEU A 265 6.78 -0.64 33.94
CA LEU A 265 8.04 -1.24 34.39
C LEU A 265 8.20 -1.15 35.93
N ALA A 266 7.61 -0.15 36.59
CA ALA A 266 7.76 0.01 38.04
C ALA A 266 6.93 -1.03 38.80
N GLY A 267 5.66 -1.19 38.43
CA GLY A 267 4.79 -2.25 38.94
C GLY A 267 5.32 -3.65 38.62
N ALA A 268 5.91 -3.87 37.44
CA ALA A 268 6.54 -5.15 37.11
C ALA A 268 7.81 -5.43 37.94
N VAL A 269 8.68 -4.44 38.16
CA VAL A 269 9.84 -4.59 39.06
C VAL A 269 9.40 -4.87 40.49
N HIS A 270 8.33 -4.21 40.98
CA HIS A 270 7.75 -4.47 42.29
C HIS A 270 7.18 -5.89 42.40
N ALA A 271 6.36 -6.32 41.43
CA ALA A 271 5.77 -7.66 41.40
C ALA A 271 6.84 -8.75 41.32
N VAL A 272 7.91 -8.54 40.55
CA VAL A 272 9.06 -9.47 40.55
C VAL A 272 9.76 -9.46 41.91
N THR A 273 10.03 -8.30 42.51
CA THR A 273 10.73 -8.19 43.81
C THR A 273 9.97 -8.86 44.96
N GLU A 274 8.63 -8.85 44.91
CA GLU A 274 7.77 -9.45 45.93
C GLU A 274 7.49 -10.95 45.69
N HIS A 275 7.17 -11.34 44.44
CA HIS A 275 6.63 -12.68 44.13
C HIS A 275 7.63 -13.66 43.50
N TRP A 276 8.92 -13.32 43.33
CA TRP A 276 9.89 -14.23 42.70
C TRP A 276 10.18 -15.53 43.48
N LEU A 277 9.77 -15.61 44.75
CA LEU A 277 9.83 -16.81 45.58
C LEU A 277 8.53 -17.65 45.54
N ASP A 278 7.47 -17.16 44.90
CA ASP A 278 6.18 -17.87 44.86
C ASP A 278 6.25 -19.12 43.96
N PRO A 279 5.70 -20.27 44.40
CA PRO A 279 5.79 -21.54 43.65
C PRO A 279 5.04 -21.53 42.31
N GLY A 280 4.20 -20.52 42.06
CA GLY A 280 3.47 -20.32 40.81
C GLY A 280 4.13 -19.32 39.84
N GLY A 281 5.32 -18.80 40.14
CA GLY A 281 6.01 -17.79 39.34
C GLY A 281 5.39 -16.40 39.41
N VAL A 282 6.08 -15.41 38.83
CA VAL A 282 5.64 -14.01 38.83
C VAL A 282 4.66 -13.76 37.69
N LYS A 283 3.56 -13.04 37.93
CA LYS A 283 2.63 -12.58 36.89
C LYS A 283 2.80 -11.08 36.67
N LEU A 284 3.06 -10.65 35.44
CA LEU A 284 3.22 -9.24 35.09
C LEU A 284 1.93 -8.65 34.48
N GLY A 285 1.62 -7.41 34.86
CA GLY A 285 0.56 -6.62 34.23
C GLY A 285 0.98 -6.18 32.82
N MET A 286 0.48 -6.87 31.80
CA MET A 286 0.70 -6.52 30.39
C MET A 286 -0.46 -5.68 29.85
N ALA A 287 -0.17 -4.61 29.12
CA ALA A 287 -1.16 -3.89 28.34
C ALA A 287 -1.50 -4.71 27.08
N ILE A 288 -2.74 -5.19 27.00
CA ILE A 288 -3.21 -6.02 25.89
C ILE A 288 -3.81 -5.14 24.79
N THR A 289 -3.35 -5.34 23.56
CA THR A 289 -3.92 -4.76 22.35
C THR A 289 -4.88 -5.79 21.72
N PRO A 290 -6.20 -5.56 21.75
CA PRO A 290 -7.16 -6.48 21.15
C PRO A 290 -7.00 -6.53 19.63
N VAL A 291 -7.40 -7.67 19.05
CA VAL A 291 -7.51 -7.91 17.60
C VAL A 291 -8.99 -8.01 17.22
N LYS A 292 -9.32 -7.62 15.99
CA LYS A 292 -10.70 -7.62 15.48
C LYS A 292 -11.15 -8.97 14.98
N ALA A 293 -10.28 -9.75 14.32
CA ALA A 293 -10.68 -11.06 13.81
C ALA A 293 -10.68 -12.16 14.89
N THR A 294 -11.46 -13.21 14.64
CA THR A 294 -11.48 -14.45 15.43
C THR A 294 -10.84 -15.60 14.65
N ALA A 295 -10.39 -16.62 15.37
CA ALA A 295 -9.92 -17.87 14.75
C ALA A 295 -10.99 -18.52 13.86
N ALA A 296 -12.28 -18.38 14.21
CA ALA A 296 -13.40 -18.82 13.40
C ALA A 296 -13.52 -18.01 12.09
N GLY A 297 -13.38 -16.69 12.15
CA GLY A 297 -13.37 -15.80 10.97
C GLY A 297 -12.23 -16.11 9.99
N VAL A 298 -11.01 -16.33 10.50
CA VAL A 298 -9.87 -16.78 9.67
C VAL A 298 -10.16 -18.14 9.03
N GLN A 299 -10.68 -19.11 9.80
CA GLN A 299 -11.02 -20.44 9.27
C GLN A 299 -12.15 -20.40 8.23
N ALA A 300 -13.12 -19.51 8.36
CA ALA A 300 -14.18 -19.30 7.38
C ALA A 300 -13.60 -18.74 6.06
N ALA A 301 -12.86 -17.62 6.12
CA ALA A 301 -12.21 -17.03 4.95
C ALA A 301 -11.26 -18.02 4.25
N TYR A 302 -10.46 -18.76 5.04
CA TYR A 302 -9.58 -19.82 4.55
C TYR A 302 -10.35 -20.90 3.77
N ARG A 303 -11.34 -21.55 4.39
CA ARG A 303 -12.02 -22.73 3.82
C ARG A 303 -13.02 -22.39 2.72
N GLN A 304 -13.76 -21.29 2.88
CA GLN A 304 -14.90 -20.95 2.01
C GLN A 304 -14.50 -20.07 0.81
N ILE A 305 -13.42 -19.28 0.92
CA ILE A 305 -13.01 -18.34 -0.12
C ILE A 305 -11.65 -18.73 -0.68
N VAL A 306 -10.60 -18.80 0.16
CA VAL A 306 -9.22 -18.92 -0.35
C VAL A 306 -8.92 -20.30 -0.93
N VAL A 307 -9.26 -21.38 -0.20
CA VAL A 307 -9.03 -22.77 -0.66
C VAL A 307 -9.65 -23.05 -2.04
N PRO A 308 -10.96 -22.81 -2.31
CA PRO A 308 -11.52 -23.02 -3.64
C PRO A 308 -10.94 -22.04 -4.68
N ALA A 309 -10.65 -20.79 -4.31
CA ALA A 309 -10.12 -19.81 -5.24
C ALA A 309 -8.73 -20.18 -5.78
N VAL A 310 -7.85 -20.82 -5.00
CA VAL A 310 -6.51 -21.24 -5.46
C VAL A 310 -6.41 -22.71 -5.88
N ALA A 311 -7.49 -23.48 -5.83
CA ALA A 311 -7.47 -24.92 -6.14
C ALA A 311 -7.10 -25.25 -7.60
N LYS A 312 -7.45 -24.37 -8.56
CA LYS A 312 -7.20 -24.53 -10.00
C LYS A 312 -6.98 -23.16 -10.66
N PRO A 313 -6.36 -23.07 -11.86
CA PRO A 313 -6.37 -21.84 -12.65
C PRO A 313 -7.79 -21.32 -12.97
N VAL A 314 -7.86 -20.08 -13.45
CA VAL A 314 -9.02 -19.53 -14.18
C VAL A 314 -8.58 -19.32 -15.64
N VAL A 315 -9.38 -19.74 -16.62
CA VAL A 315 -9.08 -19.49 -18.03
C VAL A 315 -9.70 -18.15 -18.44
N VAL A 316 -8.87 -17.22 -18.91
CA VAL A 316 -9.31 -15.88 -19.33
C VAL A 316 -9.40 -15.83 -20.84
N HIS A 317 -10.62 -15.75 -21.37
CA HIS A 317 -10.93 -15.89 -22.80
C HIS A 317 -10.95 -14.53 -23.51
N GLY A 318 -9.86 -14.20 -24.20
CA GLY A 318 -9.77 -13.06 -25.09
C GLY A 318 -10.21 -13.37 -26.53
N GLN A 319 -10.25 -12.35 -27.38
CA GLN A 319 -10.49 -12.48 -28.83
C GLN A 319 -9.46 -13.42 -29.49
N GLY A 320 -9.84 -14.68 -29.68
CA GLY A 320 -9.01 -15.72 -30.30
C GLY A 320 -7.81 -16.18 -29.48
N LYS A 321 -7.76 -15.90 -28.16
CA LYS A 321 -6.61 -16.24 -27.31
C LYS A 321 -7.00 -16.41 -25.85
N ASP A 322 -6.67 -17.57 -25.29
CA ASP A 322 -6.89 -17.88 -23.88
C ASP A 322 -5.61 -17.64 -23.06
N VAL A 323 -5.77 -17.12 -21.84
CA VAL A 323 -4.67 -16.84 -20.91
C VAL A 323 -4.99 -17.47 -19.54
N PRO A 324 -4.16 -18.40 -19.03
CA PRO A 324 -4.41 -19.03 -17.73
C PRO A 324 -3.97 -18.12 -16.58
N LEU A 325 -4.92 -17.70 -15.74
CA LEU A 325 -4.66 -17.02 -14.48
C LEU A 325 -4.31 -18.07 -13.41
N THR A 326 -3.04 -18.15 -13.01
CA THR A 326 -2.52 -19.22 -12.15
C THR A 326 -2.96 -19.09 -10.68
N PRO A 327 -3.00 -20.19 -9.90
CA PRO A 327 -3.17 -20.14 -8.45
C PRO A 327 -2.23 -19.17 -7.72
N ALA A 328 -0.94 -19.12 -8.10
CA ALA A 328 0.01 -18.15 -7.53
C ALA A 328 -0.34 -16.69 -7.87
N THR A 329 -0.84 -16.42 -9.08
CA THR A 329 -1.33 -15.09 -9.47
C THR A 329 -2.57 -14.69 -8.66
N ILE A 330 -3.54 -15.60 -8.53
CA ILE A 330 -4.75 -15.39 -7.72
C ILE A 330 -4.37 -15.13 -6.25
N ALA A 331 -3.48 -15.95 -5.69
CA ALA A 331 -3.00 -15.81 -4.31
C ALA A 331 -2.32 -14.46 -4.04
N SER A 332 -1.42 -14.01 -4.92
CA SER A 332 -0.73 -12.73 -4.76
C SER A 332 -1.66 -11.51 -4.89
N SER A 333 -2.85 -11.68 -5.48
CA SER A 333 -3.89 -10.66 -5.55
C SER A 333 -4.72 -10.50 -4.27
N PHE A 334 -4.72 -11.48 -3.37
CA PHE A 334 -5.55 -11.37 -2.16
C PHE A 334 -5.04 -10.29 -1.19
N GLN A 335 -5.99 -9.57 -0.62
CA GLN A 335 -5.81 -8.62 0.47
C GLN A 335 -6.78 -9.02 1.60
N PHE A 336 -6.28 -9.13 2.83
CA PHE A 336 -7.06 -9.52 4.00
C PHE A 336 -7.26 -8.33 4.93
N ALA A 337 -8.50 -8.11 5.37
CA ALA A 337 -8.83 -7.08 6.36
C ALA A 337 -9.71 -7.67 7.45
N ALA A 338 -9.30 -7.53 8.71
CA ALA A 338 -10.16 -7.87 9.85
C ALA A 338 -11.27 -6.81 10.00
N VAL A 339 -12.51 -7.26 10.22
CA VAL A 339 -13.68 -6.39 10.37
C VAL A 339 -14.33 -6.58 11.73
N GLU A 340 -15.13 -5.59 12.15
CA GLU A 340 -15.91 -5.68 13.39
C GLU A 340 -16.80 -6.94 13.39
N GLY A 341 -16.92 -7.58 14.55
CA GLY A 341 -17.68 -8.83 14.68
C GLY A 341 -16.89 -10.11 14.37
N GLY A 342 -15.57 -10.05 14.20
CA GLY A 342 -14.72 -11.25 14.23
C GLY A 342 -14.39 -11.90 12.90
N ALA A 343 -14.82 -11.33 11.77
CA ALA A 343 -14.59 -11.89 10.44
C ALA A 343 -13.32 -11.33 9.76
N VAL A 344 -12.84 -12.03 8.73
CA VAL A 344 -11.79 -11.55 7.82
C VAL A 344 -12.41 -11.36 6.44
N GLU A 345 -12.46 -10.12 5.98
CA GLU A 345 -12.84 -9.77 4.63
C GLU A 345 -11.70 -10.10 3.66
N VAL A 346 -12.04 -10.70 2.52
CA VAL A 346 -11.10 -11.09 1.47
C VAL A 346 -11.37 -10.23 0.23
N ARG A 347 -10.44 -9.33 -0.09
CA ARG A 347 -10.49 -8.45 -1.27
C ARG A 347 -9.50 -8.91 -2.33
N ILE A 348 -9.73 -8.50 -3.58
CA ILE A 348 -8.87 -8.84 -4.72
C ILE A 348 -8.28 -7.56 -5.34
N ASP A 349 -6.97 -7.56 -5.44
CA ASP A 349 -6.14 -6.56 -6.10
C ASP A 349 -6.24 -6.75 -7.64
N GLN A 350 -7.24 -6.11 -8.25
CA GLN A 350 -7.45 -6.16 -9.70
C GLN A 350 -6.24 -5.62 -10.49
N GLY A 351 -5.44 -4.72 -9.91
CA GLY A 351 -4.24 -4.17 -10.54
C GLY A 351 -3.16 -5.24 -10.77
N LYS A 352 -2.93 -6.12 -9.77
CA LYS A 352 -2.03 -7.28 -9.94
C LYS A 352 -2.55 -8.29 -10.97
N LEU A 353 -3.85 -8.55 -10.99
CA LEU A 353 -4.46 -9.45 -11.98
C LEU A 353 -4.35 -8.88 -13.40
N GLN A 354 -4.64 -7.60 -13.57
CA GLN A 354 -4.43 -6.87 -14.83
C GLN A 354 -2.97 -6.95 -15.27
N ALA A 355 -2.01 -6.68 -14.38
CA ALA A 355 -0.58 -6.74 -14.70
C ALA A 355 -0.14 -8.12 -15.20
N ALA A 356 -0.63 -9.20 -14.59
CA ALA A 356 -0.31 -10.58 -15.01
C ALA A 356 -1.00 -10.99 -16.33
N LEU A 357 -2.18 -10.43 -16.64
CA LEU A 357 -2.93 -10.77 -17.86
C LEU A 357 -2.60 -9.86 -19.05
N LYS A 358 -2.05 -8.66 -18.82
CA LYS A 358 -1.83 -7.63 -19.85
C LYS A 358 -1.06 -8.15 -21.06
N ASP A 359 0.14 -8.70 -20.85
CA ASP A 359 1.00 -9.15 -21.95
C ASP A 359 0.43 -10.41 -22.64
N GLY A 360 -0.31 -11.23 -21.88
CA GLY A 360 -1.10 -12.33 -22.41
C GLY A 360 -2.21 -11.86 -23.36
N LEU A 361 -2.93 -10.79 -23.00
CA LEU A 361 -4.06 -10.26 -23.78
C LEU A 361 -3.70 -9.16 -24.77
N ALA A 362 -2.47 -8.64 -24.78
CA ALA A 362 -2.04 -7.52 -25.63
C ALA A 362 -2.34 -7.76 -27.14
N SER A 363 -2.12 -8.97 -27.64
CA SER A 363 -2.41 -9.35 -29.02
C SER A 363 -3.92 -9.48 -29.35
N THR A 364 -4.81 -9.17 -28.40
CA THR A 364 -6.26 -9.16 -28.58
C THR A 364 -6.83 -7.72 -28.63
N GLU A 365 -6.00 -6.72 -28.32
CA GLU A 365 -6.34 -5.31 -28.44
C GLU A 365 -6.03 -4.77 -29.85
N THR A 366 -6.56 -3.59 -30.16
CA THR A 366 -6.04 -2.70 -31.23
C THR A 366 -6.10 -1.26 -30.72
N ASP A 367 -5.09 -0.45 -31.06
CA ASP A 367 -5.04 0.98 -30.73
C ASP A 367 -5.91 1.84 -31.66
N GLY A 368 -6.42 1.25 -32.76
CA GLY A 368 -7.17 1.95 -33.81
C GLY A 368 -6.29 2.84 -34.69
N LYS A 369 -6.88 3.43 -35.73
CA LYS A 369 -6.23 4.45 -36.57
C LYS A 369 -7.25 5.41 -37.20
N ASP A 370 -6.89 6.68 -37.29
CA ASP A 370 -7.65 7.68 -38.04
C ASP A 370 -7.56 7.43 -39.56
N ALA A 371 -8.65 7.72 -40.28
CA ALA A 371 -8.64 7.73 -41.74
C ALA A 371 -7.78 8.88 -42.27
N GLN A 372 -7.00 8.61 -43.32
CA GLN A 372 -6.09 9.59 -43.93
C GLN A 372 -6.35 9.73 -45.42
N ILE A 373 -6.20 10.95 -45.96
CA ILE A 373 -6.22 11.18 -47.40
C ILE A 373 -4.78 11.04 -47.92
N VAL A 374 -4.55 10.02 -48.75
CA VAL A 374 -3.26 9.71 -49.36
C VAL A 374 -3.30 10.04 -50.86
N PHE A 375 -2.21 10.61 -51.38
CA PHE A 375 -2.10 10.99 -52.80
C PHE A 375 -1.37 9.91 -53.58
N THR A 376 -2.07 8.83 -53.92
CA THR A 376 -1.53 7.67 -54.63
C THR A 376 -1.65 7.86 -56.14
N GLY A 377 -0.61 8.44 -56.76
CA GLY A 377 -0.62 8.83 -58.17
C GLY A 377 -1.46 10.08 -58.40
N ASP A 378 -2.22 10.11 -59.49
CA ASP A 378 -2.99 11.28 -59.93
C ASP A 378 -4.39 11.41 -59.28
N GLN A 379 -4.66 10.66 -58.20
CA GLN A 379 -5.94 10.70 -57.46
C GLN A 379 -5.74 10.64 -55.93
N PRO A 380 -6.60 11.34 -55.17
CA PRO A 380 -6.66 11.20 -53.71
C PRO A 380 -7.46 9.95 -53.34
N ALA A 381 -6.94 9.13 -52.44
CA ALA A 381 -7.61 7.97 -51.86
C ALA A 381 -7.71 8.11 -50.33
N VAL A 382 -8.66 7.42 -49.72
CA VAL A 382 -8.81 7.35 -48.25
C VAL A 382 -8.23 6.03 -47.77
N ASP A 383 -7.17 6.06 -46.96
CA ASP A 383 -6.80 4.92 -46.10
C ASP A 383 -7.88 4.82 -45.01
N PRO A 384 -8.65 3.72 -44.93
CA PRO A 384 -9.79 3.62 -44.03
C PRO A 384 -9.37 3.63 -42.57
N SER A 385 -10.20 4.21 -41.71
CA SER A 385 -10.01 4.23 -40.26
C SER A 385 -10.30 2.87 -39.63
N GLU A 386 -9.63 2.54 -38.54
CA GLU A 386 -9.86 1.32 -37.75
C GLU A 386 -10.29 1.69 -36.31
N ASP A 387 -11.36 1.07 -35.81
CA ASP A 387 -11.84 1.25 -34.43
C ASP A 387 -10.84 0.67 -33.43
N ALA A 388 -10.54 1.43 -32.38
CA ALA A 388 -9.72 0.95 -31.26
C ALA A 388 -10.53 -0.03 -30.40
N ARG A 389 -9.88 -1.07 -29.88
CA ARG A 389 -10.47 -2.11 -29.02
C ARG A 389 -9.55 -2.38 -27.84
N LYS A 390 -10.00 -2.04 -26.63
CA LYS A 390 -9.23 -2.19 -25.38
C LYS A 390 -9.97 -3.02 -24.35
N VAL A 391 -9.23 -3.73 -23.50
CA VAL A 391 -9.82 -4.56 -22.44
C VAL A 391 -10.47 -3.66 -21.38
N ASN A 392 -11.75 -3.91 -21.10
CA ASN A 392 -12.47 -3.30 -20.00
C ASN A 392 -12.26 -4.17 -18.75
N TRP A 393 -11.17 -3.89 -18.02
CA TRP A 393 -10.74 -4.69 -16.87
C TRP A 393 -11.78 -4.74 -15.75
N GLU A 394 -12.42 -3.61 -15.44
CA GLU A 394 -13.51 -3.51 -14.48
C GLU A 394 -14.63 -4.51 -14.81
N LYS A 395 -15.21 -4.43 -16.01
CA LYS A 395 -16.29 -5.34 -16.45
C LYS A 395 -15.83 -6.79 -16.60
N THR A 396 -14.57 -7.03 -16.96
CA THR A 396 -13.97 -8.37 -17.05
C THR A 396 -13.84 -9.02 -15.67
N PHE A 397 -13.56 -8.25 -14.61
CA PHE A 397 -13.41 -8.78 -13.26
C PHE A 397 -14.71 -8.82 -12.43
N LEU A 398 -15.81 -8.21 -12.88
CA LEU A 398 -17.13 -8.30 -12.19
C LEU A 398 -17.53 -9.74 -11.81
N PRO A 399 -17.53 -10.75 -12.71
CA PRO A 399 -17.90 -12.13 -12.37
C PRO A 399 -16.79 -12.92 -11.66
N LEU A 400 -15.58 -12.37 -11.47
CA LEU A 400 -14.41 -13.13 -11.01
C LEU A 400 -14.64 -13.81 -9.66
N ILE A 401 -15.27 -13.12 -8.70
CA ILE A 401 -15.54 -13.66 -7.37
C ILE A 401 -16.41 -14.93 -7.42
N ASP A 402 -17.39 -14.98 -8.33
CA ASP A 402 -18.25 -16.15 -8.49
C ASP A 402 -17.61 -17.25 -9.34
N VAL A 403 -16.69 -16.90 -10.25
CA VAL A 403 -15.83 -17.86 -10.95
C VAL A 403 -14.85 -18.55 -9.98
N LEU A 404 -14.26 -17.81 -9.03
CA LEU A 404 -13.32 -18.33 -8.04
C LEU A 404 -13.96 -19.27 -7.01
N LYS A 405 -15.27 -19.13 -6.73
CA LYS A 405 -16.03 -20.05 -5.87
C LYS A 405 -16.23 -21.45 -6.48
N LYS A 406 -16.10 -21.59 -7.81
CA LYS A 406 -16.34 -22.87 -8.50
C LYS A 406 -15.15 -23.82 -8.39
N THR A 407 -15.44 -25.12 -8.29
CA THR A 407 -14.44 -26.18 -8.41
C THR A 407 -14.00 -26.42 -9.86
N ASP A 408 -14.89 -26.17 -10.82
CA ASP A 408 -14.79 -26.53 -12.24
C ASP A 408 -15.59 -25.51 -13.09
N GLY A 409 -15.37 -25.43 -14.41
CA GLY A 409 -16.00 -24.40 -15.25
C GLY A 409 -15.57 -22.98 -14.86
N ARG A 410 -14.25 -22.79 -14.75
CA ARG A 410 -13.57 -21.60 -14.22
C ARG A 410 -13.15 -20.67 -15.35
N ASP A 411 -14.15 -20.25 -16.12
CA ASP A 411 -14.01 -19.56 -17.40
C ASP A 411 -14.38 -18.07 -17.23
N LEU A 412 -13.52 -17.16 -17.67
CA LEU A 412 -13.66 -15.70 -17.50
C LEU A 412 -13.62 -15.00 -18.87
N PRO A 413 -14.75 -14.56 -19.45
CA PRO A 413 -14.77 -13.88 -20.73
C PRO A 413 -14.24 -12.45 -20.60
N VAL A 414 -13.33 -12.06 -21.50
CA VAL A 414 -12.79 -10.69 -21.57
C VAL A 414 -13.83 -9.76 -22.18
N VAL A 415 -14.19 -8.71 -21.45
CA VAL A 415 -15.06 -7.63 -21.95
C VAL A 415 -14.20 -6.57 -22.61
N TYR A 416 -14.54 -6.17 -23.84
CA TYR A 416 -13.83 -5.12 -24.57
C TYR A 416 -14.67 -3.84 -24.64
N SER A 417 -14.01 -2.70 -24.46
CA SER A 417 -14.51 -1.39 -24.89
C SER A 417 -14.00 -1.12 -26.31
N ALA A 418 -14.88 -0.70 -27.20
CA ALA A 418 -14.52 -0.15 -28.51
C ALA A 418 -14.66 1.38 -28.50
N SER A 419 -13.77 2.09 -29.19
CA SER A 419 -13.88 3.54 -29.39
C SER A 419 -13.54 3.91 -30.83
N LYS A 420 -14.39 4.76 -31.42
CA LYS A 420 -14.20 5.24 -32.79
C LYS A 420 -12.96 6.13 -32.90
N PRO A 421 -12.28 6.13 -34.06
CA PRO A 421 -11.22 7.06 -34.37
C PRO A 421 -11.73 8.51 -34.45
N GLY A 422 -10.84 9.48 -34.26
CA GLY A 422 -11.14 10.91 -34.33
C GLY A 422 -11.48 11.37 -35.75
N VAL A 423 -10.99 10.67 -36.78
CA VAL A 423 -11.44 10.79 -38.16
C VAL A 423 -11.85 9.41 -38.69
N THR A 424 -13.14 9.22 -38.95
CA THR A 424 -13.65 7.98 -39.56
C THR A 424 -13.50 7.99 -41.09
N THR A 425 -13.49 6.81 -41.71
CA THR A 425 -13.54 6.65 -43.18
C THR A 425 -14.68 7.45 -43.80
N ASP A 426 -15.86 7.42 -43.18
CA ASP A 426 -17.04 8.16 -43.65
C ASP A 426 -16.83 9.68 -43.59
N ALA A 427 -16.23 10.18 -42.49
CA ALA A 427 -15.94 11.60 -42.32
C ALA A 427 -14.87 12.10 -43.30
N ALA A 428 -13.85 11.29 -43.56
CA ALA A 428 -12.84 11.59 -44.58
C ALA A 428 -13.43 11.58 -46.00
N SER A 429 -14.29 10.61 -46.31
CA SER A 429 -14.97 10.48 -47.62
C SER A 429 -15.97 11.61 -47.86
N ALA A 430 -16.69 12.05 -46.81
CA ALA A 430 -17.66 13.14 -46.86
C ALA A 430 -17.03 14.50 -47.20
N LEU A 431 -15.70 14.66 -47.08
CA LEU A 431 -15.01 15.87 -47.54
C LEU A 431 -15.09 16.07 -49.06
N GLY A 432 -15.32 15.01 -49.86
CA GLY A 432 -15.54 15.14 -51.31
C GLY A 432 -14.31 15.61 -52.10
N ILE A 433 -13.10 15.32 -51.61
CA ILE A 433 -11.82 15.61 -52.27
C ILE A 433 -11.58 14.55 -53.36
N LYS A 434 -11.51 14.97 -54.64
CA LYS A 434 -11.55 14.07 -55.81
C LYS A 434 -10.56 14.42 -56.92
N GLU A 435 -10.38 15.72 -57.21
CA GLU A 435 -9.63 16.22 -58.37
C GLU A 435 -8.75 17.42 -58.00
N VAL A 436 -7.78 17.77 -58.84
CA VAL A 436 -7.04 19.04 -58.72
C VAL A 436 -7.95 20.20 -59.17
N VAL A 437 -8.31 21.07 -58.22
CA VAL A 437 -9.16 22.25 -58.46
C VAL A 437 -8.33 23.51 -58.73
N GLY A 438 -7.08 23.55 -58.28
CA GLY A 438 -6.12 24.61 -58.62
C GLY A 438 -4.69 24.10 -58.52
N GLU A 439 -3.83 24.53 -59.44
CA GLU A 439 -2.41 24.18 -59.47
C GLU A 439 -1.58 25.40 -59.86
N PHE A 440 -0.42 25.57 -59.23
CA PHE A 440 0.57 26.54 -59.67
C PHE A 440 1.99 26.01 -59.46
N THR A 441 2.94 26.51 -60.25
CA THR A 441 4.36 26.18 -60.14
C THR A 441 5.20 27.45 -60.27
N THR A 442 6.24 27.57 -59.45
CA THR A 442 7.29 28.60 -59.57
C THR A 442 8.67 27.93 -59.58
N GLY A 443 9.70 28.62 -60.04
CA GLY A 443 11.06 28.08 -60.15
C GLY A 443 12.16 29.10 -59.83
N GLY A 444 13.41 28.69 -60.04
CA GLY A 444 14.58 29.59 -60.00
C GLY A 444 15.13 29.92 -58.60
N LEU A 445 14.93 29.08 -57.58
CA LEU A 445 15.71 29.14 -56.33
C LEU A 445 16.40 27.81 -56.09
N ALA A 446 17.72 27.84 -55.93
CA ALA A 446 18.56 26.65 -55.75
C ALA A 446 19.19 26.60 -54.34
N GLY A 447 19.96 25.54 -54.06
CA GLY A 447 20.80 25.43 -52.86
C GLY A 447 20.01 25.54 -51.54
N PRO A 448 20.46 26.36 -50.56
CA PRO A 448 19.80 26.50 -49.26
C PRO A 448 18.31 26.87 -49.34
N ALA A 449 17.92 27.75 -50.27
CA ALA A 449 16.53 28.15 -50.47
C ALA A 449 15.66 26.97 -50.95
N ALA A 450 16.14 26.17 -51.90
CA ALA A 450 15.45 24.95 -52.33
C ALA A 450 15.28 23.92 -51.20
N THR A 451 16.26 23.82 -50.29
CA THR A 451 16.16 23.01 -49.07
C THR A 451 15.09 23.56 -48.12
N ASN A 452 15.06 24.87 -47.87
CA ASN A 452 14.04 25.51 -47.03
C ASN A 452 12.62 25.33 -47.61
N ASN A 453 12.44 25.48 -48.92
CA ASN A 453 11.17 25.20 -49.59
C ASN A 453 10.76 23.73 -49.47
N ARG A 454 11.70 22.78 -49.58
CA ARG A 454 11.41 21.35 -49.40
C ARG A 454 10.97 21.03 -47.97
N THR A 455 11.64 21.61 -46.96
CA THR A 455 11.27 21.46 -45.54
C THR A 455 9.90 22.07 -45.24
N LEU A 456 9.56 23.22 -45.83
CA LEU A 456 8.23 23.82 -45.65
C LEU A 456 7.14 23.07 -46.45
N ALA A 457 7.44 22.59 -47.66
CA ALA A 457 6.53 21.79 -48.48
C ALA A 457 6.11 20.49 -47.76
N ALA A 458 7.08 19.79 -47.15
CA ALA A 458 6.81 18.60 -46.34
C ALA A 458 5.93 18.87 -45.10
N ARG A 459 5.80 20.13 -44.66
CA ARG A 459 4.94 20.54 -43.53
C ARG A 459 3.54 20.99 -43.96
N VAL A 460 3.40 21.61 -45.14
CA VAL A 460 2.09 22.05 -45.66
C VAL A 460 1.37 21.00 -46.51
N SER A 461 2.11 20.06 -47.11
CA SER A 461 1.52 18.93 -47.84
C SER A 461 0.71 18.03 -46.90
N GLY A 462 -0.40 17.45 -47.37
CA GLY A 462 -1.35 16.68 -46.56
C GLY A 462 -2.26 17.52 -45.66
N THR A 463 -2.23 18.86 -45.75
CA THR A 463 -3.15 19.69 -44.94
C THR A 463 -4.54 19.68 -45.55
N ILE A 464 -5.51 19.12 -44.82
CA ILE A 464 -6.95 19.20 -45.12
C ILE A 464 -7.49 20.52 -44.58
N VAL A 465 -8.40 21.16 -45.32
CA VAL A 465 -9.12 22.38 -44.93
C VAL A 465 -10.61 22.16 -45.20
N LYS A 466 -11.42 22.13 -44.15
CA LYS A 466 -12.86 21.82 -44.18
C LYS A 466 -13.68 22.97 -44.79
N PRO A 467 -14.95 22.75 -45.18
CA PRO A 467 -15.88 23.83 -45.52
C PRO A 467 -15.93 24.90 -44.42
N GLY A 468 -15.75 26.16 -44.80
CA GLY A 468 -15.70 27.32 -43.88
C GLY A 468 -14.39 27.49 -43.10
N GLU A 469 -13.40 26.61 -43.25
CA GLU A 469 -12.13 26.66 -42.52
C GLU A 469 -11.07 27.53 -43.23
N THR A 470 -10.23 28.20 -42.44
CA THR A 470 -9.13 29.04 -42.92
C THR A 470 -7.78 28.40 -42.64
N PHE A 471 -7.09 27.98 -43.68
CA PHE A 471 -5.66 27.64 -43.61
C PHE A 471 -4.86 28.88 -43.24
N SER A 472 -3.85 28.75 -42.36
CA SER A 472 -2.81 29.77 -42.15
C SER A 472 -1.42 29.13 -42.31
N LEU A 473 -0.61 29.70 -43.21
CA LEU A 473 0.76 29.24 -43.44
C LEU A 473 1.62 29.36 -42.18
N GLY A 474 1.46 30.45 -41.42
CA GLY A 474 2.22 30.68 -40.18
C GLY A 474 1.88 29.66 -39.09
N ALA A 475 0.61 29.31 -38.93
CA ALA A 475 0.19 28.27 -38.00
C ALA A 475 0.69 26.88 -38.44
N ARG A 476 0.66 26.57 -39.74
CA ARG A 476 1.06 25.25 -40.26
C ARG A 476 2.57 25.05 -40.38
N SER A 477 3.36 26.11 -40.59
CA SER A 477 4.81 25.99 -40.80
C SER A 477 5.59 25.56 -39.55
N GLY A 478 5.12 26.00 -38.37
CA GLY A 478 5.88 25.92 -37.13
C GLY A 478 7.17 26.76 -37.13
N PRO A 479 8.02 26.64 -36.08
CA PRO A 479 9.24 27.43 -35.95
C PRO A 479 10.33 27.03 -36.96
N ARG A 480 10.91 27.99 -37.68
CA ARG A 480 12.04 27.70 -38.59
C ARG A 480 13.36 27.69 -37.83
N THR A 481 13.81 26.50 -37.46
CA THR A 481 15.08 26.27 -36.75
C THR A 481 15.89 25.18 -37.44
N ALA A 482 17.19 25.11 -37.15
CA ALA A 482 18.07 24.04 -37.65
C ALA A 482 17.57 22.65 -37.25
N GLY A 483 17.12 22.46 -36.00
CA GLY A 483 16.50 21.21 -35.53
C GLY A 483 15.17 20.87 -36.22
N ASN A 484 14.51 21.85 -36.84
CA ASN A 484 13.32 21.65 -37.67
C ASN A 484 13.63 21.43 -39.17
N GLY A 485 14.91 21.33 -39.56
CA GLY A 485 15.34 21.05 -40.93
C GLY A 485 15.46 22.29 -41.84
N TYR A 486 15.53 23.50 -41.26
CA TYR A 486 15.77 24.73 -42.02
C TYR A 486 17.24 25.15 -41.95
N VAL A 487 17.73 25.79 -43.01
CA VAL A 487 19.11 26.24 -43.18
C VAL A 487 19.19 27.76 -43.40
N PRO A 488 20.33 28.41 -43.09
CA PRO A 488 20.55 29.82 -43.40
C PRO A 488 20.50 30.09 -44.91
N ALA A 489 19.78 31.14 -45.30
CA ALA A 489 19.71 31.67 -46.66
C ALA A 489 19.40 33.19 -46.59
N PRO A 490 19.64 33.98 -47.65
CA PRO A 490 19.18 35.37 -47.71
C PRO A 490 17.66 35.47 -47.47
N ALA A 491 17.23 36.53 -46.80
CA ALA A 491 15.82 36.81 -46.55
C ALA A 491 15.06 37.14 -47.84
N ASP A 492 15.69 37.89 -48.75
CA ASP A 492 15.10 38.34 -50.00
C ASP A 492 15.49 37.43 -51.18
N GLU A 493 14.53 37.13 -52.06
CA GLU A 493 14.64 36.06 -53.07
C GLU A 493 15.35 36.47 -54.38
N ASP A 494 15.88 37.70 -54.40
CA ASP A 494 16.90 38.16 -55.35
C ASP A 494 18.33 37.96 -54.82
N GLY A 495 18.49 37.37 -53.64
CA GLY A 495 19.78 37.10 -53.00
C GLY A 495 20.27 38.20 -52.07
N THR A 496 19.47 39.27 -51.88
CA THR A 496 19.80 40.38 -50.97
C THR A 496 19.19 40.19 -49.56
N GLY A 497 19.34 41.20 -48.71
CA GLY A 497 18.85 41.17 -47.32
C GLY A 497 19.77 40.42 -46.34
N ALA A 498 19.31 40.31 -45.10
CA ALA A 498 20.03 39.57 -44.06
C ALA A 498 19.95 38.06 -44.29
N THR A 499 20.97 37.30 -43.87
CA THR A 499 20.90 35.84 -43.87
C THR A 499 20.10 35.35 -42.66
N VAL A 500 19.00 34.63 -42.91
CA VAL A 500 18.05 34.13 -41.91
C VAL A 500 17.83 32.62 -42.04
N THR A 501 17.49 31.95 -40.94
CA THR A 501 17.16 30.51 -41.00
C THR A 501 15.79 30.33 -41.65
N GLY A 502 15.74 29.59 -42.76
CA GLY A 502 14.50 29.44 -43.53
C GLY A 502 14.23 30.57 -44.53
N GLY A 503 15.25 31.32 -44.96
CA GLY A 503 15.13 32.27 -46.08
C GLY A 503 14.81 31.60 -47.41
N GLY A 504 14.22 32.35 -48.34
CA GLY A 504 13.81 31.87 -49.66
C GLY A 504 12.51 31.04 -49.70
N VAL A 505 11.64 31.14 -48.69
CA VAL A 505 10.38 30.38 -48.62
C VAL A 505 9.12 31.17 -49.02
N SER A 506 9.29 32.40 -49.51
CA SER A 506 8.20 33.11 -50.18
C SER A 506 7.88 32.48 -51.54
N GLN A 507 8.80 31.71 -52.14
CA GLN A 507 8.53 30.87 -53.31
C GLN A 507 7.38 29.88 -53.07
N LEU A 508 7.44 29.08 -52.01
CA LEU A 508 6.33 28.18 -51.69
C LEU A 508 5.06 28.96 -51.28
N ALA A 509 5.19 30.07 -50.55
CA ALA A 509 4.04 30.88 -50.16
C ALA A 509 3.32 31.49 -51.37
N SER A 510 4.05 32.11 -52.31
CA SER A 510 3.54 32.66 -53.56
C SER A 510 2.96 31.58 -54.47
N THR A 511 3.54 30.38 -54.49
CA THR A 511 3.01 29.21 -55.21
C THR A 511 1.69 28.74 -54.59
N LEU A 512 1.62 28.63 -53.27
CA LEU A 512 0.43 28.24 -52.52
C LEU A 512 -0.69 29.27 -52.65
N TYR A 513 -0.36 30.57 -52.61
CA TYR A 513 -1.29 31.66 -52.86
C TYR A 513 -1.88 31.57 -54.26
N ASN A 514 -1.06 31.42 -55.32
CA ASN A 514 -1.56 31.30 -56.69
C ASN A 514 -2.36 30.01 -56.91
N ALA A 515 -1.97 28.88 -56.32
CA ALA A 515 -2.72 27.62 -56.40
C ALA A 515 -4.10 27.75 -55.70
N GLY A 516 -4.15 28.40 -54.54
CA GLY A 516 -5.39 28.71 -53.83
C GLY A 516 -6.28 29.73 -54.56
N TYR A 517 -5.67 30.76 -55.14
CA TYR A 517 -6.33 31.76 -56.00
C TYR A 517 -7.06 31.07 -57.15
N LEU A 518 -6.38 30.16 -57.85
CA LEU A 518 -6.91 29.41 -59.00
C LEU A 518 -7.92 28.33 -58.61
N ALA A 519 -7.80 27.75 -57.40
CA ALA A 519 -8.82 26.89 -56.79
C ALA A 519 -10.10 27.65 -56.36
N GLY A 520 -10.11 28.99 -56.48
CA GLY A 520 -11.25 29.84 -56.12
C GLY A 520 -11.32 30.23 -54.64
N LEU A 521 -10.41 29.73 -53.79
CA LEU A 521 -10.41 29.98 -52.34
C LEU A 521 -10.46 31.48 -52.02
N THR A 522 -11.13 31.85 -50.92
CA THR A 522 -11.07 33.22 -50.41
C THR A 522 -9.67 33.51 -49.87
N ASP A 523 -9.10 34.65 -50.26
CA ASP A 523 -7.93 35.19 -49.58
C ASP A 523 -8.35 35.71 -48.20
N GLY A 524 -7.79 35.12 -47.14
CA GLY A 524 -8.04 35.51 -45.76
C GLY A 524 -7.00 36.49 -45.21
N GLY A 525 -6.11 36.99 -46.07
CA GLY A 525 -5.01 37.88 -45.76
C GLY A 525 -3.65 37.29 -46.16
N HIS A 526 -2.93 37.99 -47.02
CA HIS A 526 -1.52 37.76 -47.32
C HIS A 526 -0.73 39.08 -47.17
N LEU A 527 0.58 39.01 -47.38
CA LEU A 527 1.46 40.18 -47.50
C LEU A 527 2.27 40.03 -48.79
N GLU A 528 2.37 41.08 -49.59
CA GLU A 528 3.18 41.12 -50.80
C GLU A 528 4.67 41.35 -50.49
N HIS A 529 5.53 41.23 -51.50
CA HIS A 529 6.91 41.71 -51.43
C HIS A 529 6.98 43.22 -51.63
N ASP A 530 7.86 43.90 -50.88
CA ASP A 530 8.09 45.35 -50.98
C ASP A 530 8.68 45.78 -52.34
N ARG A 531 9.11 44.80 -53.16
CA ARG A 531 9.67 44.95 -54.51
C ARG A 531 9.18 43.79 -55.37
N TYR A 532 8.81 44.08 -56.62
CA TYR A 532 8.40 43.06 -57.57
C TYR A 532 9.53 42.06 -57.87
N LEU A 533 9.15 40.79 -58.01
CA LEU A 533 9.99 39.65 -58.38
C LEU A 533 9.41 39.01 -59.63
N ASP A 534 10.19 38.99 -60.72
CA ASP A 534 9.79 38.54 -62.07
C ASP A 534 9.38 37.06 -62.17
N ARG A 535 9.83 36.24 -61.21
CA ARG A 535 9.40 34.85 -60.98
C ARG A 535 7.92 34.69 -60.58
N TYR A 536 7.20 35.76 -60.21
CA TYR A 536 5.80 35.73 -59.79
C TYR A 536 4.90 36.55 -60.73
N PRO A 537 3.62 36.19 -60.89
CA PRO A 537 2.68 37.01 -61.66
C PRO A 537 2.52 38.38 -61.02
N VAL A 538 2.55 39.43 -61.84
CA VAL A 538 2.35 40.83 -61.45
C VAL A 538 1.07 40.98 -60.62
N GLY A 539 1.18 41.45 -59.38
CA GLY A 539 0.05 41.64 -58.47
C GLY A 539 -0.43 40.38 -57.75
N ARG A 540 0.27 39.24 -57.86
CA ARG A 540 -0.12 37.96 -57.23
C ARG A 540 1.08 37.21 -56.63
N ASP A 541 1.64 37.74 -55.56
CA ASP A 541 2.76 37.16 -54.80
C ASP A 541 2.47 37.15 -53.29
N ALA A 542 3.16 36.32 -52.52
CA ALA A 542 3.00 36.25 -51.06
C ALA A 542 4.35 36.05 -50.36
N LYS A 543 4.74 37.03 -49.54
CA LYS A 543 5.96 37.07 -48.73
C LYS A 543 5.82 36.18 -47.49
N ALA A 544 6.82 35.35 -47.22
CA ALA A 544 6.86 34.51 -46.03
C ALA A 544 8.29 34.27 -45.53
N VAL A 545 8.65 34.93 -44.43
CA VAL A 545 9.95 34.81 -43.75
C VAL A 545 9.80 34.91 -42.24
N ASN A 546 10.43 33.98 -41.51
CA ASN A 546 10.54 33.99 -40.04
C ASN A 546 11.46 32.83 -39.61
N ALA A 547 12.76 33.09 -39.58
CA ALA A 547 13.46 33.17 -38.30
C ALA A 547 13.88 34.64 -38.17
N ASP A 548 13.12 35.39 -37.37
CA ASP A 548 13.11 36.84 -37.07
C ASP A 548 13.36 37.92 -38.15
N GLY A 549 13.72 37.56 -39.39
CA GLY A 549 13.49 38.40 -40.58
C GLY A 549 12.02 38.48 -40.98
N SER A 550 11.11 38.75 -40.04
CA SER A 550 9.64 38.70 -40.19
C SER A 550 9.12 39.52 -41.39
N PRO A 551 8.11 39.06 -42.16
CA PRO A 551 6.89 38.42 -41.62
C PRO A 551 6.42 37.13 -42.31
N VAL A 552 5.50 36.42 -41.66
CA VAL A 552 4.60 35.43 -42.30
C VAL A 552 3.17 35.69 -41.86
N GLU A 553 2.30 36.06 -42.78
CA GLU A 553 0.99 35.41 -42.82
C GLU A 553 0.50 35.27 -44.28
N LEU A 554 -0.09 34.11 -44.55
CA LEU A 554 -0.84 33.80 -45.76
C LEU A 554 -2.00 32.93 -45.31
N LYS A 555 -3.22 33.43 -45.49
CA LYS A 555 -4.47 32.79 -45.11
C LYS A 555 -5.32 32.47 -46.34
N LEU A 556 -5.83 31.25 -46.40
CA LEU A 556 -6.69 30.79 -47.50
C LEU A 556 -7.93 30.12 -46.90
N THR A 557 -9.11 30.69 -47.11
CA THR A 557 -10.38 30.20 -46.60
C THR A 557 -11.10 29.37 -47.65
N ASN A 558 -11.46 28.14 -47.28
CA ASN A 558 -12.28 27.26 -48.10
C ASN A 558 -13.76 27.64 -47.93
N ASP A 559 -14.27 28.44 -48.85
CA ASP A 559 -15.67 28.85 -48.94
C ASP A 559 -16.56 27.85 -49.71
N SER A 560 -16.00 26.73 -50.18
CA SER A 560 -16.74 25.69 -50.89
C SER A 560 -17.45 24.71 -49.95
N PRO A 561 -18.53 24.02 -50.40
CA PRO A 561 -19.26 23.05 -49.57
C PRO A 561 -18.52 21.71 -49.37
N THR A 562 -17.32 21.56 -49.95
CA THR A 562 -16.47 20.37 -49.84
C THR A 562 -15.15 20.71 -49.15
N GLY A 563 -14.51 19.75 -48.50
CA GLY A 563 -13.13 19.93 -48.06
C GLY A 563 -12.18 20.12 -49.24
N ILE A 564 -11.04 20.75 -48.98
CA ILE A 564 -9.89 20.71 -49.89
C ILE A 564 -8.68 20.11 -49.18
N ALA A 565 -7.68 19.65 -49.94
CA ALA A 565 -6.38 19.22 -49.40
C ALA A 565 -5.22 19.83 -50.18
N VAL A 566 -4.22 20.31 -49.46
CA VAL A 566 -2.99 20.91 -50.01
C VAL A 566 -1.96 19.83 -50.24
N GLN A 567 -1.44 19.73 -51.46
CA GLN A 567 -0.26 18.93 -51.81
C GLN A 567 0.85 19.86 -52.30
N ALA A 568 2.04 19.77 -51.71
CA ALA A 568 3.20 20.58 -52.10
C ALA A 568 4.40 19.68 -52.44
N VAL A 569 5.04 19.94 -53.58
CA VAL A 569 6.14 19.15 -54.14
C VAL A 569 7.27 20.09 -54.56
N VAL A 570 8.52 19.70 -54.27
CA VAL A 570 9.72 20.47 -54.64
C VAL A 570 10.69 19.57 -55.40
N SER A 571 10.92 19.89 -56.67
CA SER A 571 11.79 19.14 -57.60
C SER A 571 12.84 20.08 -58.18
N GLY A 572 14.12 19.80 -57.92
CA GLY A 572 15.21 20.71 -58.28
C GLY A 572 15.08 22.07 -57.59
N ASP A 573 14.90 23.11 -58.39
CA ASP A 573 14.67 24.51 -58.02
C ASP A 573 13.19 24.93 -58.05
N SER A 574 12.32 23.99 -58.46
CA SER A 574 10.93 24.23 -58.84
C SER A 574 9.98 23.71 -57.77
N VAL A 575 8.97 24.52 -57.46
CA VAL A 575 7.99 24.31 -56.40
C VAL A 575 6.60 24.27 -57.04
N THR A 576 5.91 23.14 -56.90
CA THR A 576 4.53 22.95 -57.39
C THR A 576 3.58 22.77 -56.21
N VAL A 577 2.46 23.47 -56.21
CA VAL A 577 1.37 23.28 -55.24
C VAL A 577 0.09 22.93 -55.97
N ARG A 578 -0.59 21.88 -55.50
CA ARG A 578 -1.91 21.43 -55.95
C ARG A 578 -2.90 21.53 -54.80
N ILE A 579 -4.06 22.10 -55.10
CA ILE A 579 -5.24 22.07 -54.25
C ILE A 579 -6.18 21.00 -54.80
N TRP A 580 -6.43 19.97 -54.00
CA TRP A 580 -7.35 18.89 -54.32
C TRP A 580 -8.73 19.16 -53.69
N GLY A 581 -9.83 18.86 -54.39
CA GLY A 581 -11.19 19.15 -53.93
C GLY A 581 -12.27 18.57 -54.85
N THR A 582 -13.47 19.15 -54.85
CA THR A 582 -14.44 19.07 -55.96
C THR A 582 -14.45 20.43 -56.68
N ARG A 583 -14.47 20.46 -58.02
CA ARG A 583 -14.43 21.73 -58.77
C ARG A 583 -15.79 22.43 -58.78
N HIS A 584 -15.89 23.55 -58.06
CA HIS A 584 -17.07 24.42 -58.04
C HIS A 584 -16.93 25.67 -58.91
N TYR A 585 -15.70 26.16 -59.11
CA TYR A 585 -15.45 27.44 -59.79
C TYR A 585 -14.50 27.31 -60.99
N ARG A 586 -14.76 28.13 -62.02
CA ARG A 586 -13.84 28.47 -63.10
C ARG A 586 -13.33 29.89 -62.81
N VAL A 587 -12.02 30.01 -62.54
CA VAL A 587 -11.38 31.29 -62.17
C VAL A 587 -10.77 31.96 -63.40
N GLU A 588 -11.03 33.26 -63.56
CA GLU A 588 -10.31 34.15 -64.47
C GLU A 588 -9.54 35.21 -63.67
N SER A 589 -8.42 35.69 -64.22
CA SER A 589 -7.56 36.74 -63.67
C SER A 589 -7.35 37.80 -64.75
N GLN A 590 -7.55 39.07 -64.40
CA GLN A 590 -7.42 40.21 -65.29
C GLN A 590 -6.53 41.26 -64.61
N THR A 591 -5.23 41.17 -64.88
CA THR A 591 -4.23 42.10 -64.36
C THR A 591 -4.22 43.39 -65.20
N GLY A 592 -4.40 44.52 -64.54
CA GLY A 592 -4.45 45.84 -65.17
C GLY A 592 -3.08 46.37 -65.63
N ALA A 593 -3.09 47.53 -66.29
CA ALA A 593 -1.86 48.26 -66.60
C ALA A 593 -1.14 48.71 -65.31
N GLN A 594 0.19 48.65 -65.32
CA GLN A 594 1.00 49.17 -64.23
C GLN A 594 0.88 50.70 -64.16
N THR A 595 0.60 51.23 -62.97
CA THR A 595 0.65 52.67 -62.68
C THR A 595 2.05 53.00 -62.18
N PRO A 596 2.82 53.87 -62.86
CA PRO A 596 4.17 54.22 -62.43
C PRO A 596 4.21 54.85 -61.03
N GLY A 597 5.13 54.37 -60.20
CA GLY A 597 5.46 54.93 -58.89
C GLY A 597 6.80 55.68 -58.92
N ASP A 598 7.51 55.67 -57.78
CA ASP A 598 8.76 56.40 -57.64
C ASP A 598 9.87 55.91 -58.59
N PRO A 599 10.74 56.82 -59.10
CA PRO A 599 11.90 56.44 -59.92
C PRO A 599 12.93 55.63 -59.11
N PRO A 600 13.82 54.86 -59.77
CA PRO A 600 14.89 54.15 -59.08
C PRO A 600 15.82 55.14 -58.34
N PRO A 601 15.99 55.00 -57.00
CA PRO A 601 16.92 55.85 -56.26
C PRO A 601 18.37 55.45 -56.58
N VAL A 602 19.25 56.44 -56.73
CA VAL A 602 20.69 56.19 -56.94
C VAL A 602 21.33 55.77 -55.62
N GLN A 603 22.08 54.67 -55.65
CA GLN A 603 22.94 54.20 -54.56
C GLN A 603 24.36 54.01 -55.09
N PHE A 604 25.34 54.44 -54.31
CA PHE A 604 26.75 54.19 -54.60
C PHE A 604 27.19 52.91 -53.88
N GLY A 605 28.00 52.10 -54.55
CA GLY A 605 28.60 50.91 -53.96
C GLY A 605 29.42 51.25 -52.71
N GLY A 606 29.20 50.52 -51.62
CA GLY A 606 29.99 50.67 -50.41
C GLY A 606 31.44 50.23 -50.62
N SER A 607 32.38 50.89 -49.94
CA SER A 607 33.82 50.56 -49.98
C SER A 607 34.16 49.32 -49.12
N GLY A 608 33.38 48.25 -49.27
CA GLY A 608 33.53 46.99 -48.55
C GLY A 608 34.51 46.03 -49.22
N THR A 609 34.60 44.82 -48.67
CA THR A 609 35.37 43.71 -49.26
C THR A 609 34.63 42.98 -50.39
N ASP A 610 33.32 43.20 -50.52
CA ASP A 610 32.49 42.55 -51.52
C ASP A 610 32.50 43.34 -52.86
N PRO A 611 32.54 42.66 -54.02
CA PRO A 611 32.60 43.33 -55.31
C PRO A 611 31.28 44.05 -55.62
N CYS A 612 31.34 45.37 -55.80
CA CYS A 612 30.20 46.17 -56.25
C CYS A 612 29.65 45.65 -57.59
N GLN A 613 28.36 45.35 -57.63
CA GLN A 613 27.66 44.93 -58.85
C GLN A 613 26.79 46.10 -59.35
N PRO A 614 27.11 46.69 -60.52
CA PRO A 614 26.36 47.83 -61.03
C PRO A 614 24.97 47.39 -61.50
N SER A 615 23.97 48.25 -61.31
CA SER A 615 22.58 47.99 -61.66
C SER A 615 21.92 49.27 -62.16
N ILE A 616 21.10 49.18 -63.21
CA ILE A 616 20.33 50.34 -63.68
C ILE A 616 19.13 50.68 -62.78
N GLY A 617 18.73 49.77 -61.88
CA GLY A 617 17.54 49.91 -61.04
C GLY A 617 16.23 49.71 -61.82
N THR A 618 15.10 49.77 -61.10
CA THR A 618 13.76 49.80 -61.69
C THR A 618 12.88 50.78 -60.92
N PRO A 619 11.98 51.52 -61.59
CA PRO A 619 10.97 52.31 -60.87
C PRO A 619 10.04 51.38 -60.06
N GLY A 620 9.42 51.94 -59.04
CA GLY A 620 8.27 51.33 -58.38
C GLY A 620 7.02 51.43 -59.25
N PHE A 621 6.00 50.64 -58.93
CA PHE A 621 4.69 50.71 -59.59
C PHE A 621 3.61 50.09 -58.70
N SER A 622 2.35 50.49 -58.92
CA SER A 622 1.19 49.79 -58.40
C SER A 622 0.40 49.13 -59.53
N VAL A 623 -0.33 48.07 -59.21
CA VAL A 623 -1.08 47.28 -60.20
C VAL A 623 -2.28 46.63 -59.56
N THR A 624 -3.42 46.66 -60.25
CA THR A 624 -4.65 46.00 -59.79
C THR A 624 -4.86 44.71 -60.57
N ASP A 625 -4.90 43.56 -59.88
CA ASP A 625 -5.42 42.31 -60.44
C ASP A 625 -6.90 42.15 -60.09
N THR A 626 -7.72 41.71 -61.05
CA THR A 626 -9.14 41.41 -60.84
C THR A 626 -9.41 39.94 -61.08
N ARG A 627 -9.74 39.22 -60.00
CA ARG A 627 -10.21 37.84 -60.03
C ARG A 627 -11.70 37.79 -60.29
N VAL A 628 -12.14 36.88 -61.15
CA VAL A 628 -13.56 36.57 -61.39
C VAL A 628 -13.78 35.07 -61.22
N LEU A 629 -14.76 34.69 -60.40
CA LEU A 629 -15.21 33.32 -60.21
C LEU A 629 -16.53 33.12 -60.96
N TYR A 630 -16.55 32.14 -61.85
CA TYR A 630 -17.78 31.63 -62.48
C TYR A 630 -18.14 30.27 -61.88
N ASP A 631 -19.41 30.05 -61.54
CA ASP A 631 -19.89 28.72 -61.16
C ASP A 631 -19.83 27.77 -62.37
N VAL A 632 -19.30 26.55 -62.19
CA VAL A 632 -19.10 25.61 -63.31
C VAL A 632 -20.38 24.96 -63.80
N VAL A 633 -21.47 25.01 -63.02
CA VAL A 633 -22.74 24.36 -63.37
C VAL A 633 -23.67 25.31 -64.15
N SER A 634 -23.80 26.55 -63.71
CA SER A 634 -24.65 27.58 -64.32
C SER A 634 -23.91 28.54 -65.26
N GLY A 635 -22.59 28.63 -65.15
CA GLY A 635 -21.77 29.61 -65.88
C GLY A 635 -21.89 31.05 -65.37
N ALA A 636 -22.67 31.31 -64.31
CA ALA A 636 -22.89 32.65 -63.77
C ALA A 636 -21.65 33.20 -63.04
N GLU A 637 -21.44 34.52 -63.10
CA GLU A 637 -20.45 35.21 -62.27
C GLU A 637 -20.90 35.20 -60.80
N VAL A 638 -20.15 34.51 -59.95
CA VAL A 638 -20.44 34.34 -58.51
C VAL A 638 -19.79 35.44 -57.69
N ARG A 639 -18.54 35.78 -58.01
CA ARG A 639 -17.75 36.78 -57.28
C ARG A 639 -16.72 37.43 -58.18
N ARG A 640 -16.64 38.76 -58.10
CA ARG A 640 -15.54 39.58 -58.62
C ARG A 640 -14.80 40.22 -57.46
N THR A 641 -13.48 40.23 -57.51
CA THR A 641 -12.64 40.81 -56.45
C THR A 641 -11.41 41.42 -57.08
N SER A 642 -11.13 42.69 -56.78
CA SER A 642 -9.95 43.40 -57.27
C SER A 642 -9.01 43.67 -56.10
N HIS A 643 -7.72 43.38 -56.29
CA HIS A 643 -6.66 43.62 -55.31
C HIS A 643 -5.56 44.47 -55.94
N THR A 644 -4.97 45.40 -55.19
CA THR A 644 -3.96 46.34 -55.70
C THR A 644 -2.66 46.21 -54.92
N ALA A 645 -1.70 45.48 -55.49
CA ALA A 645 -0.33 45.41 -55.00
C ALA A 645 0.43 46.72 -55.34
N THR A 646 1.37 47.10 -54.48
CA THR A 646 2.25 48.26 -54.70
C THR A 646 3.70 47.87 -54.40
N TYR A 647 4.57 47.99 -55.39
CA TYR A 647 5.97 47.60 -55.30
C TYR A 647 6.86 48.84 -55.33
N GLY A 648 7.78 48.94 -54.38
CA GLY A 648 8.78 49.99 -54.32
C GLY A 648 9.90 49.82 -55.37
N PRO A 649 10.64 50.90 -55.68
CA PRO A 649 11.72 50.86 -56.66
C PRO A 649 12.90 49.97 -56.23
N ARG A 650 13.62 49.45 -57.23
CA ARG A 650 14.96 48.86 -57.08
C ARG A 650 16.01 49.95 -57.37
N PRO A 651 17.06 50.11 -56.55
CA PRO A 651 18.02 51.19 -56.72
C PRO A 651 18.89 51.03 -57.96
N THR A 652 19.27 52.16 -58.56
CA THR A 652 20.38 52.23 -59.52
C THR A 652 21.69 52.16 -58.73
N ILE A 653 22.44 51.06 -58.86
CA ILE A 653 23.73 50.88 -58.18
C ILE A 653 24.85 51.36 -59.09
N LEU A 654 25.58 52.38 -58.64
CA LEU A 654 26.78 52.90 -59.30
C LEU A 654 28.04 52.41 -58.58
N CYS A 655 28.98 51.89 -59.38
CA CYS A 655 30.34 51.52 -58.99
C CYS A 655 31.33 52.42 -59.75
#